data_AF-A0A934BIK9-F1
#
_entry.id   AF-A0A934BIK9-F1
#
_cell.length_a   1.000
_cell.length_b   1.000
_cell.length_c   1.000
_cell.angle_alpha   90.00
_cell.angle_beta   90.00
_cell.angle_gamma   90.00
#
_symmetry.space_group_name_H-M   'P 1'
#
loop_
_entity.id
_entity.type
_entity.pdbx_description
1 polymer ?
#
loop_
_entity_poly.entity_id
_entity_poly.type
_entity_poly.pdbx_seq_one_letter_code
_entity_poly.pdbx_strand_id
1 'polypeptide(L)'
;MLGDIPLNYIRLEKNTGRAHAGNVGIENAKGDYIGFLDDDDEYYPEHLFVLVSFLKETGHKVAYGAVEFAHKALDGDGRSTISEVKWIFGRDFSYGDLVIVNYIPLMSLVFDVDILKRLRFDESFELYEDWDLLIMASERTDFYFVNQITAVYNQWSSSQIAFQSPPEVIRQATLKIYEKHLAKMSPEIIFRVREERAEKDRSIAEVNELILEKEKVIQLRDARITEIEARENSLESKVAELDAEVVRYQALANAVFSSKSWKLTAPLRRLRRVIGSLFNKRRFVIGLASLRVATAKTYWFYRKSGLKATIRRIKAELYFGVYHSKSLGSSLYSPELLDIVDVQPVSGGNPGRIAVHAHVYYPDLTKELASYLKNIPFIFDLFVSVSSDEARDICYQEFSKLPHVSRVIVDIVENRGRDIAPMVCHFGVQLAKYDYFCHIHTKKSLYSQVSMAGWREYLFRQLLGSEDQVRRIFTLFLINPDAGIVYPQNYEHLPYWGNTWLSNRVLGYQICRQMGIKDVPEGYFDYPAGSMFWARSKAIQDLFSVGIKLTDFPVEAHQTDGSLAHCVERLLVLIARNAGYKPFILRDPLCPSWSKWRLDRYMERTCDYVKKVTLEASNIKVVAFDIFDTLLIRPVIHPETTKTIIEHRLQESGGSGFAGLRANAEGLARTRLGRDVALEDIYCEFASLTGKQLSEVEYLRSLEEHIELKLVAARPDGIELFNHAIRSGKRVILVSDMFLPRAVVERMLTENGIEGYQALFLSSDIGVRKDTGELYRLLLERENISPSELLMVGDNEHSDVQIPLDLGIQVCHVLRPVEIARGLYRFERVLEWVQTEGSLDEQLVLGLVVTRLFQSVFYERFDPDILIPGGPEHIGYAVVGPVVLSFCLWLMEQAKTDGIEKLYFLAREGQLLKEVYDRVARHVEDTIPSEYLVVSRRTVTVAMIESFDDICRIARDSDYFPNELKAFIGYRYGVTLDDDDVKELCRKGLWQTGKSVEVRGDISHLMPVLKELAEKIFAGSRAERPGLTAYLNSIGLNDVTSAAVVDVGYSGTIQGMLSRLLKKPIHGYYMLTSAKSREICQRHDVFAQGYYGSQLIVGDFNVSPLWRRSFELETFLSSNDPQVICYDLCNDGQLKAIHQEPFLEEQGSLDLRNNIRLGVSSFIDDFFAIQRNIYPDLKLPSHLPEMLFGEFVERMSISERGTISGLALDDHYCGRGIVRLVS
;
A
#
# COMPACT_ATOMS: atom_id res chain seq x y z
N MET A 1 55.71 -1.67 -12.40
CA MET A 1 56.84 -2.39 -13.04
C MET A 1 56.33 -2.89 -14.39
N LEU A 2 56.63 -2.18 -15.47
CA LEU A 2 56.58 -2.77 -16.81
C LEU A 2 57.66 -3.87 -16.81
N GLY A 3 57.35 -5.07 -17.29
CA GLY A 3 58.36 -6.11 -17.52
C GLY A 3 59.39 -5.67 -18.56
N ASP A 4 60.22 -6.58 -19.06
CA ASP A 4 61.16 -6.34 -20.16
C ASP A 4 60.43 -6.03 -21.50
N ILE A 5 59.74 -4.89 -21.56
CA ILE A 5 59.08 -4.36 -22.75
C ILE A 5 60.10 -3.48 -23.47
N PRO A 6 60.47 -3.79 -24.73
CA PRO A 6 61.36 -2.95 -25.49
C PRO A 6 60.71 -1.58 -25.76
N LEU A 7 61.20 -0.55 -25.08
CA LEU A 7 60.74 0.84 -25.24
C LEU A 7 61.40 1.48 -26.46
N ASN A 8 60.61 1.82 -27.48
CA ASN A 8 61.05 2.65 -28.60
C ASN A 8 60.58 4.10 -28.39
N TYR A 9 61.45 4.96 -27.87
CA TYR A 9 61.14 6.36 -27.62
C TYR A 9 61.42 7.23 -28.84
N ILE A 10 60.38 7.89 -29.38
CA ILE A 10 60.48 8.82 -30.51
C ILE A 10 60.27 10.24 -29.98
N ARG A 11 61.33 11.06 -30.00
CA ARG A 11 61.26 12.46 -29.58
C ARG A 11 60.86 13.36 -30.76
N LEU A 12 59.77 14.09 -30.62
CA LEU A 12 59.39 15.16 -31.55
C LEU A 12 60.14 16.46 -31.20
N GLU A 13 60.62 17.20 -32.20
CA GLU A 13 61.43 18.41 -32.00
C GLU A 13 60.65 19.58 -31.38
N LYS A 14 59.33 19.60 -31.58
CA LYS A 14 58.40 20.60 -31.05
C LYS A 14 57.07 19.94 -30.66
N ASN A 15 56.28 20.62 -29.83
CA ASN A 15 54.91 20.18 -29.57
C ASN A 15 54.07 20.34 -30.84
N THR A 16 53.57 19.22 -31.37
CA THR A 16 52.76 19.14 -32.60
C THR A 16 51.32 18.71 -32.33
N GLY A 17 50.88 18.67 -31.07
CA GLY A 17 49.55 18.19 -30.68
C GLY A 17 49.42 16.67 -30.63
N ARG A 18 48.35 16.21 -29.98
CA ARG A 18 48.06 14.79 -29.69
C ARG A 18 47.81 13.97 -30.96
N ALA A 19 47.01 14.49 -31.90
CA ALA A 19 46.71 13.82 -33.18
C ALA A 19 47.98 13.47 -33.98
N HIS A 20 48.90 14.43 -34.15
CA HIS A 20 50.16 14.20 -34.87
C HIS A 20 51.05 13.18 -34.15
N ALA A 21 51.16 13.28 -32.82
CA ALA A 21 51.93 12.33 -32.02
C ALA A 21 51.36 10.89 -32.12
N GLY A 22 50.03 10.76 -32.09
CA GLY A 22 49.33 9.48 -32.32
C GLY A 22 49.62 8.90 -33.72
N ASN A 23 49.58 9.73 -34.77
CA ASN A 23 49.92 9.31 -36.13
C ASN A 23 51.37 8.80 -36.26
N VAL A 24 52.33 9.52 -35.68
CA VAL A 24 53.75 9.07 -35.65
C VAL A 24 53.87 7.73 -34.90
N GLY A 25 53.12 7.55 -33.82
CA GLY A 25 53.02 6.28 -33.09
C GLY A 25 52.51 5.13 -33.96
N ILE A 26 51.39 5.33 -34.67
CA ILE A 26 50.81 4.31 -35.58
C ILE A 26 51.78 3.91 -36.69
N GLU A 27 52.47 4.88 -37.30
CA GLU A 27 53.43 4.63 -38.38
C GLU A 27 54.63 3.77 -37.94
N ASN A 28 55.10 3.98 -36.71
CA ASN A 28 56.26 3.29 -36.16
C ASN A 28 55.92 2.00 -35.40
N ALA A 29 54.63 1.73 -35.16
CA ALA A 29 54.17 0.50 -34.53
C ALA A 29 54.43 -0.72 -35.42
N LYS A 30 55.04 -1.76 -34.82
CA LYS A 30 55.42 -3.02 -35.49
C LYS A 30 54.63 -4.24 -35.02
N GLY A 31 53.76 -4.09 -34.01
CA GLY A 31 52.93 -5.17 -33.51
C GLY A 31 51.74 -5.48 -34.44
N ASP A 32 51.24 -6.70 -34.38
CA ASP A 32 50.04 -7.14 -35.11
C ASP A 32 48.75 -6.47 -34.57
N TYR A 33 48.81 -5.96 -33.34
CA TYR A 33 47.75 -5.24 -32.68
C TYR A 33 48.28 -3.93 -32.09
N ILE A 34 47.47 -2.89 -32.12
CA ILE A 34 47.83 -1.56 -31.64
C ILE A 34 46.76 -1.10 -30.64
N GLY A 35 47.19 -0.72 -29.43
CA GLY A 35 46.37 -0.05 -28.42
C GLY A 35 46.97 1.32 -28.09
N PHE A 36 46.19 2.15 -27.40
CA PHE A 36 46.60 3.49 -26.98
C PHE A 36 46.63 3.58 -25.45
N LEU A 37 47.69 4.16 -24.90
CA LEU A 37 47.77 4.42 -23.47
C LEU A 37 48.30 5.83 -23.27
N ASP A 38 47.43 6.69 -22.73
CA ASP A 38 47.80 8.05 -22.35
C ASP A 38 48.66 8.02 -21.08
N ASP A 39 49.49 9.03 -20.87
CA ASP A 39 50.46 9.08 -19.76
C ASP A 39 49.80 9.26 -18.38
N ASP A 40 48.55 9.69 -18.36
CA ASP A 40 47.72 9.80 -17.16
C ASP A 40 46.83 8.56 -16.90
N ASP A 41 46.83 7.57 -17.79
CA ASP A 41 45.95 6.41 -17.75
C ASP A 41 46.64 5.09 -17.39
N GLU A 42 45.85 4.09 -16.96
CA GLU A 42 46.40 2.82 -16.46
C GLU A 42 45.71 1.60 -17.06
N TYR A 43 46.51 0.66 -17.57
CA TYR A 43 46.05 -0.68 -17.90
C TYR A 43 46.14 -1.60 -16.68
N TYR A 44 45.11 -2.41 -16.49
CA TYR A 44 45.26 -3.58 -15.64
C TYR A 44 46.18 -4.61 -16.32
N PRO A 45 46.90 -5.45 -15.55
CA PRO A 45 47.87 -6.41 -16.09
C PRO A 45 47.33 -7.29 -17.22
N GLU A 46 46.02 -7.58 -17.20
CA GLU A 46 45.32 -8.43 -18.14
C GLU A 46 44.80 -7.70 -19.39
N HIS A 47 44.84 -6.36 -19.48
CA HIS A 47 44.17 -5.59 -20.53
C HIS A 47 44.48 -6.09 -21.95
N LEU A 48 45.76 -6.06 -22.31
CA LEU A 48 46.21 -6.49 -23.63
C LEU A 48 45.99 -7.99 -23.84
N PHE A 49 46.14 -8.80 -22.79
CA PHE A 49 45.93 -10.25 -22.87
C PHE A 49 44.48 -10.56 -23.22
N VAL A 50 43.52 -9.95 -22.51
CA VAL A 50 42.08 -10.15 -22.71
C VAL A 50 41.67 -9.71 -24.11
N LEU A 51 42.00 -8.48 -24.50
CA LEU A 51 41.53 -7.93 -25.78
C LEU A 51 42.20 -8.59 -26.99
N VAL A 52 43.50 -8.85 -26.94
CA VAL A 52 44.20 -9.51 -28.06
C VAL A 52 43.79 -10.98 -28.17
N SER A 53 43.59 -11.69 -27.06
CA SER A 53 43.11 -13.08 -27.10
C SER A 53 41.72 -13.13 -27.73
N PHE A 54 40.82 -12.22 -27.34
CA PHE A 54 39.51 -12.09 -27.95
C PHE A 54 39.56 -11.86 -29.46
N LEU A 55 40.40 -10.91 -29.92
CA LEU A 55 40.56 -10.63 -31.35
C LEU A 55 41.09 -11.83 -32.13
N LYS A 56 42.04 -12.58 -31.55
CA LYS A 56 42.58 -13.81 -32.15
C LYS A 56 41.55 -14.93 -32.25
N GLU A 57 40.74 -15.10 -31.20
CA GLU A 57 39.77 -16.20 -31.12
C GLU A 57 38.55 -15.96 -31.99
N THR A 58 38.09 -14.71 -32.08
CA THR A 58 36.81 -14.39 -32.75
C THR A 58 36.98 -13.85 -34.16
N GLY A 59 38.18 -13.40 -34.54
CA GLY A 59 38.44 -12.78 -35.83
C GLY A 59 37.92 -11.35 -35.98
N HIS A 60 37.33 -10.77 -34.92
CA HIS A 60 37.01 -9.34 -34.89
C HIS A 60 38.28 -8.51 -35.05
N LYS A 61 38.13 -7.29 -35.55
CA LYS A 61 39.25 -6.39 -35.85
C LYS A 61 39.43 -5.26 -34.85
N VAL A 62 38.43 -4.98 -34.02
CA VAL A 62 38.49 -4.01 -32.93
C VAL A 62 37.72 -4.55 -31.74
N ALA A 63 38.34 -4.50 -30.56
CA ALA A 63 37.73 -4.89 -29.30
C ALA A 63 38.05 -3.86 -28.23
N TYR A 64 37.12 -3.63 -27.31
CA TYR A 64 37.31 -2.72 -26.19
C TYR A 64 36.76 -3.29 -24.89
N GLY A 65 37.46 -3.03 -23.80
CA GLY A 65 37.07 -3.49 -22.46
C GLY A 65 36.25 -2.46 -21.70
N ALA A 66 35.68 -2.87 -20.57
CA ALA A 66 35.14 -1.90 -19.62
C ALA A 66 36.30 -1.15 -18.92
N VAL A 67 36.07 0.11 -18.59
CA VAL A 67 37.07 0.99 -17.99
C VAL A 67 36.49 1.71 -16.79
N GLU A 68 37.20 1.70 -15.67
CA GLU A 68 36.85 2.48 -14.49
C GLU A 68 37.23 3.94 -14.70
N PHE A 69 36.29 4.85 -14.50
CA PHE A 69 36.59 6.28 -14.43
C PHE A 69 36.85 6.67 -12.97
N ALA A 70 38.10 7.06 -12.67
CA ALA A 70 38.56 7.23 -11.30
C ALA A 70 39.25 8.59 -11.08
N HIS A 71 38.98 9.22 -9.93
CA HIS A 71 39.80 10.32 -9.43
C HIS A 71 41.08 9.77 -8.80
N LYS A 72 42.21 10.39 -9.12
CA LYS A 72 43.50 10.11 -8.48
C LYS A 72 43.98 11.31 -7.68
N ALA A 73 44.50 11.00 -6.49
CA ALA A 73 45.20 11.95 -5.65
C ALA A 73 46.62 11.44 -5.38
N LEU A 74 47.55 12.37 -5.20
CA LEU A 74 48.87 12.06 -4.67
C LEU A 74 48.77 12.02 -3.14
N ASP A 75 49.25 10.94 -2.53
CA ASP A 75 49.42 10.88 -1.09
C ASP A 75 50.60 11.77 -0.62
N GLY A 76 50.76 11.92 0.70
CA GLY A 76 51.82 12.74 1.30
C GLY A 76 53.25 12.30 0.95
N ASP A 77 53.43 11.11 0.38
CA ASP A 77 54.70 10.54 -0.07
C ASP A 77 54.87 10.59 -1.60
N GLY A 78 53.94 11.23 -2.32
CA GLY A 78 53.98 11.39 -3.78
C GLY A 78 53.58 10.14 -4.57
N ARG A 79 52.95 9.14 -3.94
CA ARG A 79 52.38 7.98 -4.63
C ARG A 79 50.93 8.24 -4.99
N SER A 80 50.53 7.80 -6.18
CA SER A 80 49.18 7.95 -6.66
C SER A 80 48.26 6.89 -6.06
N THR A 81 47.16 7.29 -5.45
CA THR A 81 46.08 6.39 -5.04
C THR A 81 44.77 6.80 -5.69
N ILE A 82 43.94 5.81 -6.04
CA ILE A 82 42.57 6.06 -6.49
C ILE A 82 41.81 6.59 -5.27
N SER A 83 41.36 7.84 -5.35
CA SER A 83 40.60 8.47 -4.26
C SER A 83 39.12 8.12 -4.35
N GLU A 84 38.58 7.97 -5.57
CA GLU A 84 37.17 7.67 -5.82
C GLU A 84 36.98 7.08 -7.22
N VAL A 85 36.19 6.00 -7.35
CA VAL A 85 35.69 5.52 -8.65
C VAL A 85 34.31 6.13 -8.88
N LYS A 86 34.17 6.91 -9.95
CA LYS A 86 32.95 7.67 -10.22
C LYS A 86 31.90 6.87 -10.99
N TRP A 87 32.32 6.21 -12.07
CA TRP A 87 31.46 5.33 -12.88
C TRP A 87 32.31 4.41 -13.76
N ILE A 88 31.66 3.48 -14.46
CA ILE A 88 32.32 2.55 -15.38
C ILE A 88 31.87 2.89 -16.82
N PHE A 89 32.83 3.07 -17.71
CA PHE A 89 32.59 3.06 -19.15
C PHE A 89 32.53 1.60 -19.61
N GLY A 90 31.34 1.11 -19.93
CA GLY A 90 31.18 -0.27 -20.39
C GLY A 90 29.76 -0.53 -20.88
N ARG A 91 29.61 -0.68 -22.21
CA ARG A 91 28.37 -1.08 -22.86
C ARG A 91 28.67 -1.62 -24.26
N ASP A 92 27.73 -2.41 -24.78
CA ASP A 92 27.79 -2.94 -26.13
C ASP A 92 27.92 -1.85 -27.20
N PHE A 93 28.50 -2.20 -28.34
CA PHE A 93 28.74 -1.27 -29.43
C PHE A 93 27.43 -0.84 -30.10
N SER A 94 27.19 0.46 -30.20
CA SER A 94 26.09 1.09 -30.94
C SER A 94 26.69 2.17 -31.83
N TYR A 95 26.72 1.90 -33.14
CA TYR A 95 27.15 2.87 -34.14
C TYR A 95 26.32 4.16 -34.05
N GLY A 96 24.99 4.04 -33.98
CA GLY A 96 24.10 5.21 -33.92
C GLY A 96 24.37 6.11 -32.71
N ASP A 97 24.71 5.53 -31.57
CA ASP A 97 25.07 6.30 -30.38
C ASP A 97 26.45 6.92 -30.53
N LEU A 98 27.42 6.17 -31.07
CA LEU A 98 28.79 6.66 -31.26
C LEU A 98 28.82 7.88 -32.18
N VAL A 99 28.00 7.94 -33.22
CA VAL A 99 27.95 9.11 -34.12
C VAL A 99 27.37 10.36 -33.41
N ILE A 100 26.58 10.17 -32.35
CA ILE A 100 25.97 11.28 -31.58
C ILE A 100 26.81 11.70 -30.38
N VAL A 101 27.42 10.73 -29.67
CA VAL A 101 28.27 10.99 -28.49
C VAL A 101 29.40 9.97 -28.38
N ASN A 102 30.62 10.43 -28.08
CA ASN A 102 31.71 9.52 -27.75
C ASN A 102 31.48 8.91 -26.36
N TYR A 103 31.34 7.59 -26.30
CA TYR A 103 31.17 6.84 -25.05
C TYR A 103 32.25 5.77 -24.84
N ILE A 104 33.24 5.67 -25.73
CA ILE A 104 34.28 4.66 -25.70
C ILE A 104 35.63 5.39 -25.51
N PRO A 105 36.22 5.37 -24.30
CA PRO A 105 37.54 5.97 -24.08
C PRO A 105 38.59 5.31 -24.99
N LEU A 106 39.41 6.09 -25.69
CA LEU A 106 40.37 5.56 -26.68
C LEU A 106 41.30 4.47 -26.09
N MET A 107 41.72 4.64 -24.83
CA MET A 107 42.61 3.70 -24.17
C MET A 107 42.00 2.30 -23.97
N SER A 108 40.67 2.20 -23.98
CA SER A 108 39.97 0.93 -23.79
C SER A 108 40.10 -0.03 -24.97
N LEU A 109 40.55 0.46 -26.15
CA LEU A 109 40.51 -0.27 -27.41
C LEU A 109 41.86 -0.89 -27.78
N VAL A 110 41.78 -2.07 -28.39
CA VAL A 110 42.86 -2.67 -29.18
C VAL A 110 42.37 -2.91 -30.61
N PHE A 111 43.17 -2.46 -31.57
CA PHE A 111 42.92 -2.56 -33.01
C PHE A 111 43.84 -3.60 -33.64
N ASP A 112 43.31 -4.36 -34.58
CA ASP A 112 44.10 -5.06 -35.59
C ASP A 112 44.85 -4.04 -36.47
N VAL A 113 46.14 -4.28 -36.69
CA VAL A 113 47.04 -3.37 -37.42
C VAL A 113 46.52 -3.03 -38.83
N ASP A 114 45.80 -3.94 -39.49
CA ASP A 114 45.29 -3.74 -40.85
C ASP A 114 44.19 -2.68 -40.91
N ILE A 115 43.44 -2.50 -39.83
CA ILE A 115 42.42 -1.44 -39.72
C ILE A 115 43.12 -0.12 -39.43
N LEU A 116 43.95 -0.08 -38.39
CA LEU A 116 44.47 1.17 -37.87
C LEU A 116 45.50 1.82 -38.81
N LYS A 117 46.36 1.06 -39.50
CA LYS A 117 47.32 1.64 -40.47
C LYS A 117 46.68 2.27 -41.71
N ARG A 118 45.41 1.98 -41.97
CA ARG A 118 44.62 2.60 -43.06
C ARG A 118 43.87 3.85 -42.60
N LEU A 119 43.96 4.19 -41.32
CA LEU A 119 43.36 5.35 -40.69
C LEU A 119 44.45 6.25 -40.12
N ARG A 120 44.12 7.53 -39.93
CA ARG A 120 44.97 8.52 -39.28
C ARG A 120 44.07 9.44 -38.46
N PHE A 121 44.60 9.92 -37.33
CA PHE A 121 44.00 11.05 -36.64
C PHE A 121 44.02 12.27 -37.57
N ASP A 122 42.90 12.98 -37.64
CA ASP A 122 42.80 14.23 -38.37
C ASP A 122 43.44 15.35 -37.53
N GLU A 123 44.62 15.81 -37.95
CA GLU A 123 45.42 16.81 -37.24
C GLU A 123 44.75 18.19 -37.18
N SER A 124 43.61 18.39 -37.84
CA SER A 124 42.82 19.61 -37.69
C SER A 124 41.97 19.64 -36.41
N PHE A 125 41.81 18.51 -35.69
CA PHE A 125 41.09 18.46 -34.41
C PHE A 125 42.04 18.72 -33.24
N GLU A 126 41.72 19.74 -32.45
CA GLU A 126 42.40 20.02 -31.16
C GLU A 126 41.75 19.29 -29.98
N LEU A 127 40.49 18.87 -30.14
CA LEU A 127 39.70 18.05 -29.23
C LEU A 127 38.85 17.07 -30.06
N TYR A 128 38.59 15.89 -29.51
CA TYR A 128 37.76 14.83 -30.11
C TYR A 128 38.34 14.20 -31.38
N GLU A 129 39.66 14.26 -31.58
CA GLU A 129 40.36 13.55 -32.65
C GLU A 129 40.21 12.03 -32.53
N ASP A 130 40.10 11.53 -31.29
CA ASP A 130 39.81 10.14 -30.97
C ASP A 130 38.40 9.75 -31.43
N TRP A 131 37.41 10.61 -31.17
CA TRP A 131 36.03 10.38 -31.57
C TRP A 131 35.88 10.27 -33.10
N ASP A 132 36.51 11.19 -33.84
CA ASP A 132 36.57 11.14 -35.30
C ASP A 132 37.17 9.81 -35.79
N LEU A 133 38.30 9.39 -35.20
CA LEU A 133 38.95 8.13 -35.54
C LEU A 133 38.04 6.93 -35.29
N LEU A 134 37.33 6.90 -34.15
CA LEU A 134 36.42 5.80 -33.80
C LEU A 134 35.22 5.72 -34.75
N ILE A 135 34.64 6.87 -35.13
CA ILE A 135 33.58 6.89 -36.15
C ILE A 135 34.12 6.32 -37.47
N MET A 136 35.28 6.77 -37.95
CA MET A 136 35.89 6.26 -39.19
C MET A 136 36.27 4.78 -39.12
N ALA A 137 36.71 4.28 -37.96
CA ALA A 137 37.04 2.87 -37.76
C ALA A 137 35.78 2.00 -37.76
N SER A 138 34.70 2.47 -37.15
CA SER A 138 33.42 1.74 -37.11
C SER A 138 32.77 1.56 -38.47
N GLU A 139 33.10 2.41 -39.46
CA GLU A 139 32.64 2.23 -40.84
C GLU A 139 33.31 1.06 -41.57
N ARG A 140 34.44 0.57 -41.04
CA ARG A 140 35.25 -0.47 -41.66
C ARG A 140 35.10 -1.82 -40.97
N THR A 141 34.70 -1.82 -39.71
CA THR A 141 34.49 -3.02 -38.90
C THR A 141 33.63 -2.70 -37.69
N ASP A 142 32.84 -3.68 -37.26
CA ASP A 142 32.15 -3.62 -35.98
C ASP A 142 33.16 -3.69 -34.83
N PHE A 143 32.83 -3.04 -33.72
CA PHE A 143 33.58 -3.12 -32.49
C PHE A 143 32.92 -4.12 -31.56
N TYR A 144 33.73 -4.89 -30.84
CA TYR A 144 33.20 -5.80 -29.82
C TYR A 144 33.52 -5.29 -28.41
N PHE A 145 32.50 -5.24 -27.56
CA PHE A 145 32.65 -4.93 -26.16
C PHE A 145 32.94 -6.19 -25.36
N VAL A 146 34.13 -6.28 -24.76
CA VAL A 146 34.46 -7.32 -23.79
C VAL A 146 34.03 -6.83 -22.42
N ASN A 147 32.99 -7.44 -21.86
CA ASN A 147 32.42 -7.06 -20.56
C ASN A 147 33.30 -7.50 -19.38
N GLN A 148 34.51 -6.94 -19.34
CA GLN A 148 35.51 -7.10 -18.29
C GLN A 148 36.18 -5.74 -18.08
N ILE A 149 36.28 -5.32 -16.81
CA ILE A 149 37.04 -4.13 -16.46
C ILE A 149 38.51 -4.47 -16.66
N THR A 150 39.18 -3.73 -17.54
CA THR A 150 40.57 -4.02 -17.92
C THR A 150 41.48 -2.81 -17.85
N ALA A 151 40.95 -1.63 -17.53
CA ALA A 151 41.76 -0.42 -17.45
C ALA A 151 41.08 0.64 -16.56
N VAL A 152 41.84 1.67 -16.21
CA VAL A 152 41.40 2.82 -15.42
C VAL A 152 41.70 4.11 -16.19
N TYR A 153 40.65 4.87 -16.47
CA TYR A 153 40.70 6.22 -17.02
C TYR A 153 40.77 7.22 -15.87
N ASN A 154 41.92 7.85 -15.66
CA ASN A 154 42.17 8.63 -14.45
C ASN A 154 41.90 10.13 -14.62
N GLN A 155 41.46 10.76 -13.53
CA GLN A 155 41.33 12.20 -13.41
C GLN A 155 42.15 12.68 -12.20
N TRP A 156 43.27 13.35 -12.46
CA TRP A 156 44.29 13.69 -11.43
C TRP A 156 44.04 15.01 -10.69
N SER A 157 43.19 15.89 -11.22
CA SER A 157 42.59 17.10 -10.63
C SER A 157 42.03 17.97 -11.76
N SER A 158 41.52 19.16 -11.46
CA SER A 158 40.83 20.06 -12.39
C SER A 158 41.57 20.47 -13.67
N SER A 159 42.77 19.98 -13.97
CA SER A 159 43.67 20.45 -15.05
C SER A 159 43.65 19.66 -16.38
N GLN A 160 42.68 18.75 -16.60
CA GLN A 160 42.52 18.08 -17.90
C GLN A 160 41.82 18.99 -18.93
N ILE A 161 42.37 19.05 -20.15
CA ILE A 161 42.02 20.04 -21.20
C ILE A 161 40.52 20.02 -21.54
N ALA A 162 39.89 18.84 -21.62
CA ALA A 162 38.47 18.72 -21.97
C ALA A 162 37.51 19.25 -20.88
N PHE A 163 37.92 19.21 -19.60
CA PHE A 163 37.09 19.68 -18.47
C PHE A 163 37.34 21.15 -18.09
N GLN A 164 38.45 21.76 -18.53
CA GLN A 164 38.73 23.20 -18.38
C GLN A 164 38.44 24.05 -19.63
N SER A 165 38.23 23.41 -20.78
CA SER A 165 37.90 24.14 -22.00
C SER A 165 36.62 24.93 -21.78
N PRO A 166 36.60 26.24 -22.12
CA PRO A 166 35.38 27.03 -22.05
C PRO A 166 34.24 26.31 -22.78
N PRO A 167 32.98 26.38 -22.29
CA PRO A 167 31.85 25.70 -22.94
C PRO A 167 31.74 25.99 -24.44
N GLU A 168 32.17 27.18 -24.87
CA GLU A 168 32.20 27.57 -26.27
C GLU A 168 33.24 26.80 -27.11
N VAL A 169 34.40 26.49 -26.54
CA VAL A 169 35.44 25.67 -27.22
C VAL A 169 34.96 24.23 -27.37
N ILE A 170 34.36 23.67 -26.31
CA ILE A 170 33.74 22.34 -26.35
C ILE A 170 32.64 22.31 -27.42
N ARG A 171 31.76 23.31 -27.42
CA ARG A 171 30.67 23.43 -28.39
C ARG A 171 31.20 23.52 -29.83
N GLN A 172 32.23 24.32 -30.09
CA GLN A 172 32.83 24.45 -31.42
C GLN A 172 33.50 23.15 -31.87
N ALA A 173 34.20 22.44 -30.98
CA ALA A 173 34.78 21.13 -31.27
C ALA A 173 33.71 20.07 -31.58
N THR A 174 32.63 20.02 -30.79
CA THR A 174 31.49 19.12 -31.05
C THR A 174 30.81 19.42 -32.38
N LEU A 175 30.56 20.72 -32.67
CA LEU A 175 29.97 21.12 -33.95
C LEU A 175 30.85 20.72 -35.13
N LYS A 176 32.18 20.81 -35.00
CA LYS A 176 33.11 20.38 -36.05
C LYS A 176 33.03 18.87 -36.34
N ILE A 177 32.87 18.03 -35.32
CA ILE A 177 32.61 16.58 -35.49
C ILE A 177 31.27 16.37 -36.22
N TYR A 178 30.23 17.07 -35.78
CA TYR A 178 28.91 16.96 -36.38
C TYR A 178 28.88 17.44 -37.82
N GLU A 179 29.57 18.54 -38.16
CA GLU A 179 29.71 19.02 -39.54
C GLU A 179 30.41 17.98 -40.42
N LYS A 180 31.48 17.35 -39.93
CA LYS A 180 32.23 16.32 -40.66
C LYS A 180 31.43 15.03 -40.87
N HIS A 181 30.54 14.68 -39.93
CA HIS A 181 29.80 13.42 -39.94
C HIS A 181 28.28 13.58 -40.08
N LEU A 182 27.78 14.77 -40.45
CA LEU A 182 26.35 15.10 -40.46
C LEU A 182 25.52 14.12 -41.29
N ALA A 183 26.04 13.71 -42.45
CA ALA A 183 25.39 12.76 -43.34
C ALA A 183 25.16 11.37 -42.72
N LYS A 184 25.83 11.06 -41.61
CA LYS A 184 25.75 9.80 -40.87
C LYS A 184 24.69 9.82 -39.76
N MET A 185 24.09 10.99 -39.47
CA MET A 185 23.06 11.18 -38.43
C MET A 185 21.66 11.18 -39.06
N SER A 186 21.00 10.03 -39.11
CA SER A 186 19.63 9.97 -39.63
C SER A 186 18.62 10.56 -38.62
N PRO A 187 17.46 11.08 -39.07
CA PRO A 187 16.40 11.56 -38.19
C PRO A 187 15.95 10.51 -37.16
N GLU A 188 15.98 9.23 -37.50
CA GLU A 188 15.61 8.10 -36.63
C GLU A 188 16.60 7.94 -35.47
N ILE A 189 17.90 8.10 -35.73
CA ILE A 189 18.95 8.06 -34.69
C ILE A 189 18.76 9.25 -33.74
N ILE A 190 18.51 10.45 -34.28
CA ILE A 190 18.27 11.66 -33.48
C ILE A 190 17.02 11.52 -32.61
N PHE A 191 15.94 10.93 -33.16
CA PHE A 191 14.69 10.70 -32.44
C PHE A 191 14.88 9.72 -31.28
N ARG A 192 15.50 8.56 -31.53
CA ARG A 192 15.77 7.53 -30.50
C ARG A 192 16.58 8.09 -29.32
N VAL A 193 17.64 8.85 -29.59
CA VAL A 193 18.47 9.46 -28.54
C VAL A 193 17.68 10.53 -27.75
N ARG A 194 16.73 11.23 -28.38
CA ARG A 194 15.83 12.17 -27.68
C ARG A 194 14.90 11.46 -26.70
N GLU A 195 14.33 10.32 -27.10
CA GLU A 195 13.44 9.53 -26.23
C GLU A 195 14.19 8.94 -25.04
N GLU A 196 15.34 8.30 -25.28
CA GLU A 196 16.16 7.72 -24.21
C GLU A 196 16.64 8.76 -23.20
N ARG A 197 16.92 10.00 -23.65
CA ARG A 197 17.32 11.09 -22.74
C ARG A 197 16.16 11.61 -21.91
N ALA A 198 14.96 11.71 -22.49
CA ALA A 198 13.75 12.08 -21.74
C ALA A 198 13.34 11.02 -20.70
N GLU A 199 13.66 9.75 -20.96
CA GLU A 199 13.48 8.65 -20.01
C GLU A 199 14.52 8.68 -18.89
N LYS A 200 15.80 8.89 -19.21
CA LYS A 200 16.86 9.08 -18.19
C LYS A 200 16.65 10.31 -17.33
N ASP A 201 16.20 11.43 -17.89
CA ASP A 201 15.92 12.65 -17.11
C ASP A 201 14.76 12.42 -16.11
N ARG A 202 13.78 11.57 -16.46
CA ARG A 202 12.72 11.14 -15.54
C ARG A 202 13.26 10.20 -14.45
N SER A 203 14.05 9.19 -14.79
CA SER A 203 14.66 8.30 -13.80
C SER A 203 15.64 9.01 -12.86
N ILE A 204 16.39 10.00 -13.35
CA ILE A 204 17.28 10.82 -12.50
C ILE A 204 16.45 11.66 -11.51
N ALA A 205 15.30 12.21 -11.93
CA ALA A 205 14.41 12.93 -11.03
C ALA A 205 13.89 12.02 -9.89
N GLU A 206 13.47 10.80 -10.23
CA GLU A 206 12.99 9.81 -9.25
C GLU A 206 14.10 9.33 -8.30
N VAL A 207 15.30 9.05 -8.82
CA VAL A 207 16.45 8.65 -7.99
C VAL A 207 16.89 9.77 -7.06
N ASN A 208 16.87 11.03 -7.51
CA ASN A 208 17.17 12.17 -6.66
C ASN A 208 16.14 12.34 -5.53
N GLU A 209 14.86 12.06 -5.80
CA GLU A 209 13.82 12.06 -4.78
C GLU A 209 14.03 10.96 -3.74
N LEU A 210 14.39 9.75 -4.19
CA LEU A 210 14.77 8.62 -3.33
C LEU A 210 16.02 8.89 -2.49
N ILE A 211 17.06 9.50 -3.07
CA ILE A 211 18.28 9.89 -2.33
C ILE A 211 17.92 10.90 -1.24
N LEU A 212 17.09 11.90 -1.57
CA LEU A 212 16.64 12.91 -0.60
C LEU A 212 15.86 12.28 0.57
N GLU A 213 15.06 11.24 0.28
CA GLU A 213 14.33 10.49 1.28
C GLU A 213 15.27 9.64 2.16
N LYS A 214 16.26 8.95 1.56
CA LYS A 214 17.24 8.15 2.30
C LYS A 214 18.17 9.01 3.16
N GLU A 215 18.58 10.18 2.69
CA GLU A 215 19.37 11.13 3.48
C GLU A 215 18.60 11.61 4.72
N LYS A 216 17.29 11.89 4.59
CA LYS A 216 16.44 12.20 5.75
C LYS A 216 16.39 11.04 6.75
N VAL A 217 16.29 9.80 6.27
CA VAL A 217 16.28 8.61 7.13
C VAL A 217 17.63 8.42 7.84
N ILE A 218 18.75 8.65 7.15
CA ILE A 218 20.08 8.57 7.75
C ILE A 218 20.25 9.64 8.84
N GLN A 219 19.88 10.90 8.55
CA GLN A 219 19.92 11.99 9.53
C GLN A 219 19.08 11.70 10.78
N LEU A 220 17.89 11.12 10.60
CA LEU A 220 17.02 10.71 11.71
C LEU A 220 17.63 9.56 12.53
N ARG A 221 18.32 8.62 11.88
CA ARG A 221 19.02 7.52 12.55
C ARG A 221 20.22 8.01 13.35
N ASP A 222 21.04 8.90 12.79
CA ASP A 222 22.20 9.46 13.48
C ASP A 222 21.80 10.32 14.70
N ALA A 223 20.71 11.08 14.57
CA ALA A 223 20.11 11.80 15.69
C ALA A 223 19.64 10.84 16.80
N ARG A 224 19.05 9.70 16.41
CA ARG A 224 18.59 8.66 17.36
C ARG A 224 19.76 7.95 18.05
N ILE A 225 20.84 7.65 17.33
CA ILE A 225 22.04 7.04 17.90
C ILE A 225 22.64 7.98 18.95
N THR A 226 22.79 9.27 18.61
CA THR A 226 23.28 10.29 19.55
C THR A 226 22.41 10.40 20.81
N GLU A 227 21.08 10.32 20.66
CA GLU A 227 20.15 10.33 21.79
C GLU A 227 20.30 9.08 22.68
N ILE A 228 20.49 7.90 22.06
CA ILE A 228 20.68 6.63 22.78
C ILE A 228 22.00 6.64 23.56
N GLU A 229 23.09 7.09 22.96
CA GLU A 229 24.40 7.20 23.64
C GLU A 229 24.34 8.17 24.84
N ALA A 230 23.64 9.30 24.69
CA ALA A 230 23.42 10.23 25.81
C ALA A 230 22.56 9.61 26.92
N ARG A 231 21.57 8.79 26.54
CA ARG A 231 20.70 8.07 27.47
C ARG A 231 21.45 6.99 28.25
N GLU A 232 22.31 6.24 27.57
CA GLU A 232 23.13 5.18 28.14
C GLU A 232 24.07 5.73 29.21
N ASN A 233 24.83 6.79 28.88
CA ASN A 233 25.70 7.49 29.84
C ASN A 233 24.93 8.00 31.07
N SER A 234 23.71 8.54 30.86
CA SER A 234 22.88 8.99 31.98
C SER A 234 22.33 7.83 32.83
N LEU A 235 22.08 6.67 32.22
CA LEU A 235 21.59 5.49 32.93
C LEU A 235 22.70 4.83 33.74
N GLU A 236 23.91 4.72 33.21
CA GLU A 236 25.08 4.21 33.95
C GLU A 236 25.35 5.02 35.21
N SER A 237 25.29 6.36 35.11
CA SER A 237 25.43 7.25 36.27
C SER A 237 24.34 7.02 37.33
N LYS A 238 23.10 6.70 36.91
CA LYS A 238 21.97 6.45 37.80
C LYS A 238 22.01 5.06 38.44
N VAL A 239 22.53 4.07 37.73
CA VAL A 239 22.74 2.72 38.27
C VAL A 239 23.75 2.79 39.43
N ALA A 240 24.86 3.51 39.24
CA ALA A 240 25.85 3.72 40.29
C ALA A 240 25.26 4.41 41.53
N GLU A 241 24.37 5.39 41.36
CA GLU A 241 23.71 6.10 42.45
C GLU A 241 22.68 5.23 43.20
N LEU A 242 21.92 4.41 42.47
CA LEU A 242 20.94 3.49 43.04
C LEU A 242 21.57 2.32 43.80
N ASP A 243 22.70 1.80 43.32
CA ASP A 243 23.44 0.75 44.03
C ASP A 243 23.92 1.25 45.41
N ALA A 244 24.36 2.51 45.49
CA ALA A 244 24.72 3.14 46.77
C ALA A 244 23.50 3.28 47.72
N GLU A 245 22.29 3.49 47.20
CA GLU A 245 21.06 3.50 48.01
C GLU A 245 20.62 2.10 48.46
N VAL A 246 20.73 1.09 47.60
CA VAL A 246 20.37 -0.30 47.95
C VAL A 246 21.18 -0.79 49.14
N VAL A 247 22.49 -0.50 49.15
CA VAL A 247 23.38 -0.83 50.27
C VAL A 247 22.90 -0.16 51.57
N ARG A 248 22.47 1.10 51.51
CA ARG A 248 21.90 1.81 52.69
C ARG A 248 20.59 1.20 53.17
N TYR A 249 19.67 0.85 52.27
CA TYR A 249 18.38 0.28 52.65
C TYR A 249 18.50 -1.15 53.20
N GLN A 250 19.44 -1.94 52.69
CA GLN A 250 19.73 -3.28 53.24
C GLN A 250 20.24 -3.19 54.69
N ALA A 251 21.11 -2.21 54.99
CA ALA A 251 21.55 -1.95 56.35
C ALA A 251 20.37 -1.56 57.28
N LEU A 252 19.46 -0.72 56.79
CA LEU A 252 18.27 -0.31 57.55
C LEU A 252 17.28 -1.47 57.79
N ALA A 253 17.05 -2.30 56.78
CA ALA A 253 16.16 -3.45 56.88
C ALA A 253 16.68 -4.48 57.88
N ASN A 254 18.00 -4.74 57.89
CA ASN A 254 18.62 -5.64 58.86
C ASN A 254 18.48 -5.12 60.30
N ALA A 255 18.52 -3.80 60.51
CA ALA A 255 18.25 -3.20 61.82
C ALA A 255 16.78 -3.39 62.27
N VAL A 256 15.82 -3.36 61.33
CA VAL A 256 14.41 -3.60 61.65
C VAL A 256 14.13 -5.07 61.92
N PHE A 257 14.69 -6.00 61.13
CA PHE A 257 14.48 -7.45 61.31
C PHE A 257 15.11 -7.99 62.60
N SER A 258 16.18 -7.37 63.08
CA SER A 258 16.80 -7.71 64.37
C SER A 258 16.10 -7.07 65.58
N SER A 259 15.13 -6.18 65.35
CA SER A 259 14.41 -5.48 66.43
C SER A 259 13.43 -6.38 67.20
N LYS A 260 13.25 -6.09 68.49
CA LYS A 260 12.40 -6.87 69.42
C LYS A 260 10.91 -6.83 69.04
N SER A 261 10.42 -5.71 68.46
CA SER A 261 9.02 -5.56 68.05
C SER A 261 8.64 -6.47 66.88
N TRP A 262 9.58 -6.70 65.95
CA TRP A 262 9.36 -7.58 64.81
C TRP A 262 9.23 -9.05 65.23
N LYS A 263 9.99 -9.47 66.26
CA LYS A 263 9.92 -10.83 66.80
C LYS A 263 8.63 -11.09 67.60
N LEU A 264 8.13 -10.11 68.35
CA LEU A 264 6.93 -10.22 69.19
C LEU A 264 5.60 -10.33 68.41
N THR A 265 5.52 -9.76 67.21
CA THR A 265 4.28 -9.67 66.41
C THR A 265 4.09 -10.83 65.41
N ALA A 266 4.94 -11.85 65.46
CA ALA A 266 4.91 -13.00 64.55
C ALA A 266 3.60 -13.84 64.57
N PRO A 267 2.92 -14.07 65.70
CA PRO A 267 1.69 -14.89 65.74
C PRO A 267 0.51 -14.23 65.01
N LEU A 268 0.34 -12.91 65.14
CA LEU A 268 -0.73 -12.14 64.51
C LEU A 268 -0.62 -12.12 62.98
N ARG A 269 0.60 -12.23 62.45
CA ARG A 269 0.83 -12.31 60.99
C ARG A 269 0.51 -13.69 60.41
N ARG A 270 0.47 -14.75 61.22
CA ARG A 270 0.04 -16.10 60.81
C ARG A 270 -1.49 -16.17 60.63
N LEU A 271 -2.25 -15.48 61.49
CA LEU A 271 -3.72 -15.38 61.40
C LEU A 271 -4.18 -14.70 60.10
N ARG A 272 -3.44 -13.68 59.63
CA ARG A 272 -3.71 -12.98 58.37
C ARG A 272 -3.53 -13.86 57.12
N ARG A 273 -2.72 -14.92 57.18
CA ARG A 273 -2.52 -15.86 56.06
C ARG A 273 -3.65 -16.89 55.92
N VAL A 274 -4.41 -17.16 56.98
CA VAL A 274 -5.55 -18.09 56.95
C VAL A 274 -6.80 -17.44 56.36
N ILE A 275 -6.98 -16.14 56.58
CA ILE A 275 -8.10 -15.37 55.99
C ILE A 275 -7.85 -15.05 54.50
N GLY A 276 -6.59 -15.04 54.06
CA GLY A 276 -6.21 -14.76 52.67
C GLY A 276 -6.29 -15.93 51.69
N SER A 277 -6.67 -17.15 52.11
CA SER A 277 -6.75 -18.32 51.22
C SER A 277 -8.13 -18.52 50.57
N LEU A 278 -9.08 -17.61 50.78
CA LEU A 278 -10.42 -17.67 50.18
C LEU A 278 -10.56 -16.91 48.85
N PHE A 279 -9.48 -16.30 48.33
CA PHE A 279 -9.48 -15.67 47.01
C PHE A 279 -8.37 -16.25 46.13
N ASN A 280 -8.81 -16.92 45.07
CA ASN A 280 -8.05 -17.82 44.21
C ASN A 280 -6.99 -17.06 43.37
N LYS A 281 -5.80 -17.65 43.25
CA LYS A 281 -4.62 -17.10 42.56
C LYS A 281 -4.47 -17.71 41.16
N ARG A 282 -4.32 -16.85 40.13
CA ARG A 282 -3.42 -17.09 38.99
C ARG A 282 -3.09 -15.75 38.30
N ARG A 283 -1.82 -15.60 37.90
CA ARG A 283 -1.13 -14.44 37.27
C ARG A 283 -0.51 -13.41 38.23
N PHE A 284 0.74 -13.67 38.66
CA PHE A 284 1.66 -12.59 39.02
C PHE A 284 3.13 -13.05 38.98
N VAL A 285 3.72 -13.13 37.79
CA VAL A 285 5.18 -13.02 37.59
C VAL A 285 5.38 -12.29 36.26
N ILE A 286 6.33 -11.34 36.23
CA ILE A 286 6.70 -10.36 35.18
C ILE A 286 6.08 -8.97 35.40
N GLY A 287 6.88 -8.03 35.91
CA GLY A 287 6.52 -6.61 35.97
C GLY A 287 7.10 -5.77 37.12
N LEU A 288 8.39 -5.91 37.48
CA LEU A 288 8.99 -5.12 38.59
C LEU A 288 9.93 -3.99 38.16
N ALA A 289 10.26 -3.84 36.87
CA ALA A 289 11.01 -2.69 36.35
C ALA A 289 10.10 -1.52 35.93
N SER A 290 8.85 -1.79 35.53
CA SER A 290 7.88 -0.79 35.07
C SER A 290 7.25 0.04 36.20
N LEU A 291 7.28 -0.42 37.45
CA LEU A 291 6.62 0.26 38.56
C LEU A 291 7.35 1.53 39.05
N ARG A 292 8.69 1.59 38.94
CA ARG A 292 9.48 2.74 39.46
C ARG A 292 9.41 3.98 38.57
N VAL A 293 9.30 3.81 37.25
CA VAL A 293 9.10 4.92 36.31
C VAL A 293 7.65 5.43 36.36
N ALA A 294 6.69 4.50 36.54
CA ALA A 294 5.29 4.85 36.73
C ALA A 294 5.08 5.67 38.01
N THR A 295 5.70 5.31 39.14
CA THR A 295 5.54 6.06 40.40
C THR A 295 6.16 7.45 40.36
N ALA A 296 7.32 7.64 39.70
CA ALA A 296 7.92 8.97 39.53
C ALA A 296 7.10 9.89 38.61
N LYS A 297 6.60 9.37 37.46
CA LYS A 297 5.71 10.11 36.54
C LYS A 297 4.36 10.44 37.20
N THR A 298 3.82 9.51 37.98
CA THR A 298 2.58 9.67 38.75
C THR A 298 2.73 10.72 39.85
N TYR A 299 3.87 10.76 40.54
CA TYR A 299 4.17 11.76 41.56
C TYR A 299 4.31 13.18 40.99
N TRP A 300 4.95 13.32 39.82
CA TRP A 300 5.07 14.61 39.15
C TRP A 300 3.73 15.11 38.59
N PHE A 301 2.90 14.21 38.05
CA PHE A 301 1.56 14.49 37.57
C PHE A 301 0.59 14.85 38.71
N TYR A 302 0.68 14.18 39.86
CA TYR A 302 -0.04 14.51 41.09
C TYR A 302 0.21 15.96 41.54
N ARG A 303 1.46 16.40 41.46
CA ARG A 303 1.86 17.74 41.91
C ARG A 303 1.36 18.86 40.98
N LYS A 304 1.06 18.57 39.70
CA LYS A 304 0.64 19.56 38.70
C LYS A 304 -0.87 19.52 38.37
N SER A 305 -1.52 18.37 38.55
CA SER A 305 -2.90 18.11 38.07
C SER A 305 -3.86 17.57 39.14
N GLY A 306 -3.38 17.34 40.37
CA GLY A 306 -4.19 16.95 41.51
C GLY A 306 -4.57 15.46 41.57
N LEU A 307 -5.11 15.05 42.73
CA LEU A 307 -5.36 13.64 43.08
C LEU A 307 -6.38 12.96 42.15
N LYS A 308 -7.45 13.68 41.75
CA LYS A 308 -8.51 13.12 40.88
C LYS A 308 -8.01 12.81 39.46
N ALA A 309 -7.18 13.67 38.87
CA ALA A 309 -6.59 13.44 37.54
C ALA A 309 -5.57 12.30 37.56
N THR A 310 -4.82 12.20 38.65
CA THR A 310 -3.83 11.13 38.86
C THR A 310 -4.51 9.76 39.02
N ILE A 311 -5.63 9.70 39.74
CA ILE A 311 -6.43 8.46 39.88
C ILE A 311 -7.06 8.06 38.53
N ARG A 312 -7.54 9.01 37.72
CA ARG A 312 -8.02 8.72 36.35
C ARG A 312 -6.90 8.15 35.48
N ARG A 313 -5.72 8.74 35.51
CA ARG A 313 -4.54 8.26 34.77
C ARG A 313 -4.07 6.89 35.23
N ILE A 314 -4.01 6.62 36.54
CA ILE A 314 -3.64 5.30 37.07
C ILE A 314 -4.70 4.26 36.72
N LYS A 315 -6.00 4.61 36.75
CA LYS A 315 -7.07 3.72 36.26
C LYS A 315 -6.93 3.45 34.77
N ALA A 316 -6.61 4.46 33.97
CA ALA A 316 -6.32 4.30 32.55
C ALA A 316 -5.08 3.42 32.35
N GLU A 317 -3.93 3.70 32.96
CA GLU A 317 -2.72 2.88 32.85
C GLU A 317 -2.89 1.45 33.41
N LEU A 318 -3.76 1.21 34.40
CA LEU A 318 -4.06 -0.15 34.89
C LEU A 318 -5.09 -0.91 34.06
N TYR A 319 -6.01 -0.22 33.36
CA TYR A 319 -6.94 -0.83 32.41
C TYR A 319 -6.32 -1.01 31.01
N PHE A 320 -5.46 -0.09 30.56
CA PHE A 320 -4.82 -0.07 29.25
C PHE A 320 -3.40 -0.66 29.24
N GLY A 321 -2.69 -0.68 30.38
CA GLY A 321 -1.26 -1.02 30.47
C GLY A 321 -0.90 -2.51 30.44
N VAL A 322 -1.83 -3.41 30.13
CA VAL A 322 -1.52 -4.84 29.92
C VAL A 322 -1.45 -5.22 28.44
N TYR A 323 -1.84 -4.34 27.50
CA TYR A 323 -2.00 -4.76 26.10
C TYR A 323 -1.37 -3.89 25.02
N HIS A 324 -0.63 -2.82 25.34
CA HIS A 324 0.02 -1.98 24.32
C HIS A 324 1.50 -1.74 24.62
N SER A 325 2.33 -2.77 24.42
CA SER A 325 3.76 -2.57 24.23
C SER A 325 4.28 -3.62 23.24
N LYS A 326 4.90 -3.13 22.15
CA LYS A 326 5.56 -3.85 21.05
C LYS A 326 4.74 -4.08 19.76
N SER A 327 4.24 -3.00 19.17
CA SER A 327 4.26 -2.80 17.71
C SER A 327 4.28 -1.29 17.42
N LEU A 328 5.45 -0.67 17.53
CA LEU A 328 5.67 0.65 16.93
C LEU A 328 6.51 0.43 15.66
N GLY A 329 5.82 0.04 14.58
CA GLY A 329 6.31 0.25 13.22
C GLY A 329 5.90 1.66 12.78
N SER A 330 6.77 2.36 12.07
CA SER A 330 6.56 3.74 11.62
C SER A 330 5.51 3.90 10.50
N SER A 331 4.64 2.91 10.24
CA SER A 331 3.63 2.94 9.16
C SER A 331 2.21 3.29 9.63
N LEU A 332 2.04 3.60 10.91
CA LEU A 332 0.77 3.50 11.64
C LEU A 332 -0.29 4.59 11.38
N TYR A 333 -0.03 5.62 10.58
CA TYR A 333 -0.91 6.81 10.55
C TYR A 333 -1.18 7.34 9.15
N SER A 334 -2.45 7.70 8.92
CA SER A 334 -2.84 8.59 7.83
C SER A 334 -1.92 9.81 7.88
N PRO A 335 -1.33 10.25 6.75
CA PRO A 335 -0.43 11.40 6.72
C PRO A 335 -1.09 12.69 7.23
N GLU A 336 -2.43 12.73 7.29
CA GLU A 336 -3.21 13.84 7.83
C GLU A 336 -3.33 13.80 9.37
N LEU A 337 -3.18 12.66 10.05
CA LEU A 337 -3.26 12.55 11.52
C LEU A 337 -1.85 12.56 12.14
N LEU A 338 -1.47 13.66 12.77
CA LEU A 338 -0.10 13.92 13.19
C LEU A 338 0.05 14.04 14.70
N ASP A 339 1.16 13.53 15.24
CA ASP A 339 1.62 13.93 16.57
C ASP A 339 2.42 15.22 16.47
N ILE A 340 1.84 16.31 16.98
CA ILE A 340 2.45 17.64 16.87
C ILE A 340 3.81 17.70 17.56
N VAL A 341 4.09 16.81 18.53
CA VAL A 341 5.38 16.78 19.25
C VAL A 341 6.56 16.38 18.37
N ASP A 342 6.31 15.73 17.23
CA ASP A 342 7.35 15.31 16.28
C ASP A 342 7.73 16.44 15.30
N VAL A 343 6.91 17.49 15.20
CA VAL A 343 7.15 18.64 14.32
C VAL A 343 8.05 19.63 15.03
N GLN A 344 9.20 19.99 14.45
CA GLN A 344 10.07 21.00 15.07
C GLN A 344 9.41 22.39 15.09
N PRO A 345 9.56 23.18 16.15
CA PRO A 345 9.01 24.54 16.20
C PRO A 345 9.80 25.50 15.31
N VAL A 346 9.11 26.38 14.57
CA VAL A 346 9.76 27.43 13.78
C VAL A 346 10.55 28.40 14.67
N SER A 347 11.83 28.57 14.36
CA SER A 347 12.81 29.36 15.11
C SER A 347 12.87 30.80 14.57
N GLY A 348 12.04 31.68 15.17
CA GLY A 348 12.00 33.12 14.81
C GLY A 348 11.44 33.41 13.41
N GLY A 349 11.14 34.69 13.14
CA GLY A 349 10.52 35.13 11.87
C GLY A 349 9.00 35.29 11.93
N ASN A 350 8.47 36.21 11.11
CA ASN A 350 7.02 36.42 10.96
C ASN A 350 6.50 35.55 9.80
N PRO A 351 5.62 34.55 10.03
CA PRO A 351 5.16 33.64 8.99
C PRO A 351 4.21 34.30 7.98
N GLY A 352 3.66 35.48 8.31
CA GLY A 352 2.73 36.22 7.45
C GLY A 352 1.81 37.12 8.26
N ARG A 353 0.78 37.67 7.63
CA ARG A 353 -0.28 38.41 8.32
C ARG A 353 -1.25 37.42 8.97
N ILE A 354 -1.39 37.52 10.29
CA ILE A 354 -2.22 36.61 11.09
C ILE A 354 -3.44 37.37 11.64
N ALA A 355 -4.62 36.78 11.46
CA ALA A 355 -5.84 37.19 12.15
C ALA A 355 -6.30 36.13 13.16
N VAL A 356 -6.95 36.55 14.24
CA VAL A 356 -7.65 35.64 15.15
C VAL A 356 -9.09 36.13 15.27
N HIS A 357 -10.05 35.26 15.00
CA HIS A 357 -11.47 35.50 15.24
C HIS A 357 -11.92 34.76 16.50
N ALA A 358 -12.35 35.50 17.51
CA ALA A 358 -12.86 34.98 18.77
C ALA A 358 -14.35 35.34 18.95
N HIS A 359 -15.24 34.34 18.90
CA HIS A 359 -16.65 34.55 19.25
C HIS A 359 -16.88 34.37 20.76
N VAL A 360 -17.20 35.45 21.48
CA VAL A 360 -17.36 35.47 22.93
C VAL A 360 -18.84 35.63 23.31
N TYR A 361 -19.55 34.51 23.29
CA TYR A 361 -20.92 34.42 23.78
C TYR A 361 -21.01 34.39 25.32
N TYR A 362 -19.99 33.84 26.00
CA TYR A 362 -19.91 33.75 27.46
C TYR A 362 -18.79 34.66 28.00
N PRO A 363 -19.10 35.91 28.39
CA PRO A 363 -18.09 36.90 28.77
C PRO A 363 -17.29 36.52 30.01
N ASP A 364 -17.82 35.67 30.89
CA ASP A 364 -17.11 35.17 32.07
C ASP A 364 -15.89 34.30 31.72
N LEU A 365 -15.83 33.78 30.49
CA LEU A 365 -14.72 32.97 29.99
C LEU A 365 -13.60 33.80 29.34
N THR A 366 -13.76 35.13 29.24
CA THR A 366 -12.80 36.05 28.59
C THR A 366 -11.38 35.94 29.15
N LYS A 367 -11.25 35.88 30.48
CA LYS A 367 -9.93 35.79 31.15
C LYS A 367 -9.21 34.48 30.84
N GLU A 368 -9.96 33.39 30.77
CA GLU A 368 -9.42 32.09 30.38
C GLU A 368 -8.96 32.12 28.92
N LEU A 369 -9.79 32.67 28.02
CA LEU A 369 -9.45 32.81 26.61
C LEU A 369 -8.18 33.66 26.41
N ALA A 370 -8.07 34.79 27.12
CA ALA A 370 -6.87 35.63 27.12
C ALA A 370 -5.61 34.85 27.59
N SER A 371 -5.77 33.92 28.53
CA SER A 371 -4.66 33.07 29.01
C SER A 371 -4.14 32.07 27.98
N TYR A 372 -4.91 31.74 26.95
CA TYR A 372 -4.48 30.95 25.80
C TYR A 372 -3.97 31.85 24.67
N LEU A 373 -4.66 32.94 24.36
CA LEU A 373 -4.26 33.88 23.29
C LEU A 373 -2.87 34.50 23.53
N LYS A 374 -2.46 34.68 24.79
CA LYS A 374 -1.10 35.17 25.12
C LYS A 374 0.02 34.24 24.62
N ASN A 375 -0.30 32.97 24.34
CA ASN A 375 0.67 31.97 23.88
C ASN A 375 0.92 32.07 22.37
N ILE A 376 0.28 32.98 21.64
CA ILE A 376 0.58 33.20 20.22
C ILE A 376 1.87 34.03 20.14
N PRO A 377 2.98 33.48 19.60
CA PRO A 377 4.29 34.11 19.66
C PRO A 377 4.58 35.05 18.48
N PHE A 378 3.56 35.39 17.71
CA PHE A 378 3.62 36.19 16.49
C PHE A 378 2.70 37.40 16.62
N ILE A 379 2.95 38.46 15.85
CA ILE A 379 2.04 39.61 15.79
C ILE A 379 0.75 39.20 15.09
N PHE A 380 -0.41 39.50 15.70
CA PHE A 380 -1.72 39.21 15.11
C PHE A 380 -2.73 40.32 15.38
N ASP A 381 -3.75 40.40 14.51
CA ASP A 381 -4.93 41.23 14.72
C ASP A 381 -6.10 40.37 15.24
N LEU A 382 -6.79 40.85 16.26
CA LEU A 382 -7.85 40.13 16.96
C LEU A 382 -9.22 40.75 16.63
N PHE A 383 -10.10 39.92 16.06
CA PHE A 383 -11.50 40.22 15.76
C PHE A 383 -12.38 39.47 16.77
N VAL A 384 -13.20 40.19 17.51
CA VAL A 384 -14.04 39.63 18.57
C VAL A 384 -15.50 39.96 18.29
N SER A 385 -16.35 38.94 18.28
CA SER A 385 -17.79 39.11 18.24
C SER A 385 -18.41 38.85 19.62
N VAL A 386 -19.30 39.74 20.06
CA VAL A 386 -19.99 39.67 21.36
C VAL A 386 -21.49 39.96 21.20
N SER A 387 -22.31 39.62 22.20
CA SER A 387 -23.76 39.82 22.15
C SER A 387 -24.28 41.02 22.97
N SER A 388 -23.42 41.73 23.71
CA SER A 388 -23.82 42.91 24.49
C SER A 388 -22.69 43.94 24.63
N ASP A 389 -23.05 45.17 24.97
CA ASP A 389 -22.09 46.25 25.27
C ASP A 389 -21.20 45.91 26.48
N GLU A 390 -21.74 45.29 27.53
CA GLU A 390 -20.94 44.90 28.70
C GLU A 390 -19.88 43.87 28.31
N ALA A 391 -20.26 42.88 27.49
CA ALA A 391 -19.34 41.88 26.96
C ALA A 391 -18.24 42.53 26.09
N ARG A 392 -18.60 43.53 25.28
CA ARG A 392 -17.66 44.30 24.46
C ARG A 392 -16.58 44.94 25.32
N ASP A 393 -16.99 45.65 26.36
CA ASP A 393 -16.08 46.40 27.21
C ASP A 393 -15.15 45.47 28.01
N ILE A 394 -15.68 44.35 28.53
CA ILE A 394 -14.88 43.30 29.19
C ILE A 394 -13.83 42.72 28.24
N CYS A 395 -14.23 42.35 27.03
CA CYS A 395 -13.33 41.77 26.03
C CYS A 395 -12.25 42.77 25.60
N TYR A 396 -12.63 44.02 25.31
CA TYR A 396 -11.68 45.05 24.90
C TYR A 396 -10.64 45.32 25.98
N GLN A 397 -11.07 45.45 27.25
CA GLN A 397 -10.16 45.68 28.37
C GLN A 397 -9.18 44.53 28.60
N GLU A 398 -9.65 43.28 28.52
CA GLU A 398 -8.79 42.12 28.76
C GLU A 398 -7.87 41.81 27.58
N PHE A 399 -8.38 41.83 26.35
CA PHE A 399 -7.59 41.46 25.18
C PHE A 399 -6.60 42.53 24.73
N SER A 400 -6.84 43.82 25.04
CA SER A 400 -5.86 44.88 24.77
C SER A 400 -4.57 44.74 25.59
N LYS A 401 -4.54 43.85 26.59
CA LYS A 401 -3.36 43.57 27.43
C LYS A 401 -2.49 42.44 26.87
N LEU A 402 -2.87 41.82 25.75
CA LEU A 402 -2.13 40.70 25.16
C LEU A 402 -0.77 41.17 24.59
N PRO A 403 0.32 40.41 24.76
CA PRO A 403 1.67 40.88 24.45
C PRO A 403 1.95 41.09 22.95
N HIS A 404 1.29 40.33 22.07
CA HIS A 404 1.56 40.31 20.63
C HIS A 404 0.37 40.76 19.77
N VAL A 405 -0.67 41.32 20.38
CA VAL A 405 -1.82 41.84 19.64
C VAL A 405 -1.48 43.21 19.06
N SER A 406 -1.68 43.38 17.74
CA SER A 406 -1.47 44.65 17.05
C SER A 406 -2.74 45.51 17.10
N ARG A 407 -3.89 44.90 16.81
CA ARG A 407 -5.20 45.55 16.84
C ARG A 407 -6.25 44.65 17.47
N VAL A 408 -7.14 45.24 18.28
CA VAL A 408 -8.33 44.57 18.83
C VAL A 408 -9.58 45.26 18.28
N ILE A 409 -10.44 44.49 17.61
CA ILE A 409 -11.73 44.94 17.07
C ILE A 409 -12.81 44.12 17.78
N VAL A 410 -13.75 44.77 18.45
CA VAL A 410 -14.84 44.10 19.18
C VAL A 410 -16.17 44.65 18.70
N ASP A 411 -16.91 43.83 17.96
CA ASP A 411 -18.22 44.21 17.40
C ASP A 411 -19.34 43.44 18.09
N ILE A 412 -20.45 44.13 18.30
CA ILE A 412 -21.68 43.53 18.82
C ILE A 412 -22.44 42.92 17.64
N VAL A 413 -22.77 41.64 17.74
CA VAL A 413 -23.48 40.88 16.72
C VAL A 413 -24.76 40.27 17.30
N GLU A 414 -25.74 40.02 16.45
CA GLU A 414 -26.95 39.29 16.86
C GLU A 414 -26.60 37.86 17.30
N ASN A 415 -27.30 37.36 18.32
CA ASN A 415 -27.17 35.97 18.76
C ASN A 415 -27.87 35.01 17.80
N ARG A 416 -27.32 34.86 16.59
CA ARG A 416 -27.90 34.07 15.51
C ARG A 416 -26.80 33.37 14.73
N GLY A 417 -26.93 32.06 14.53
CA GLY A 417 -25.94 31.26 13.78
C GLY A 417 -24.65 30.97 14.54
N ARG A 418 -24.68 31.10 15.88
CA ARG A 418 -23.61 30.74 16.84
C ARG A 418 -22.28 31.41 16.52
N ASP A 419 -21.18 30.68 16.61
CA ASP A 419 -19.82 31.13 16.28
C ASP A 419 -19.57 31.24 14.75
N ILE A 420 -20.31 30.47 13.95
CA ILE A 420 -20.16 30.40 12.50
C ILE A 420 -20.64 31.68 11.80
N ALA A 421 -21.85 32.16 12.08
CA ALA A 421 -22.38 33.33 11.36
C ALA A 421 -21.56 34.61 11.60
N PRO A 422 -21.07 34.93 12.81
CA PRO A 422 -20.14 36.03 13.02
C PRO A 422 -18.83 35.87 12.25
N MET A 423 -18.30 34.64 12.15
CA MET A 423 -17.10 34.36 11.35
C MET A 423 -17.34 34.58 9.86
N VAL A 424 -18.43 34.04 9.31
CA VAL A 424 -18.69 33.99 7.87
C VAL A 424 -19.33 35.30 7.37
N CYS A 425 -20.40 35.75 8.02
CA CYS A 425 -21.23 36.86 7.54
C CYS A 425 -20.71 38.24 7.95
N HIS A 426 -20.09 38.34 9.13
CA HIS A 426 -19.67 39.64 9.69
C HIS A 426 -18.19 39.94 9.47
N PHE A 427 -17.31 39.02 9.85
CA PHE A 427 -15.85 39.21 9.73
C PHE A 427 -15.22 38.55 8.50
N GLY A 428 -15.96 37.74 7.73
CA GLY A 428 -15.39 36.89 6.67
C GLY A 428 -14.57 37.65 5.63
N VAL A 429 -15.07 38.80 5.15
CA VAL A 429 -14.37 39.65 4.18
C VAL A 429 -13.07 40.23 4.74
N GLN A 430 -13.02 40.53 6.03
CA GLN A 430 -11.82 41.01 6.72
C GLN A 430 -10.81 39.87 6.93
N LEU A 431 -11.28 38.69 7.38
CA LEU A 431 -10.46 37.51 7.63
C LEU A 431 -9.79 36.99 6.34
N ALA A 432 -10.51 37.03 5.21
CA ALA A 432 -10.01 36.63 3.90
C ALA A 432 -8.78 37.43 3.41
N LYS A 433 -8.51 38.62 3.98
CA LYS A 433 -7.38 39.48 3.60
C LYS A 433 -6.05 39.05 4.22
N TYR A 434 -6.07 38.19 5.23
CA TYR A 434 -4.89 37.69 5.94
C TYR A 434 -4.31 36.46 5.25
N ASP A 435 -3.08 36.10 5.61
CA ASP A 435 -2.43 34.91 5.05
C ASP A 435 -2.86 33.66 5.84
N TYR A 436 -3.00 33.83 7.16
CA TYR A 436 -3.50 32.82 8.11
C TYR A 436 -4.54 33.42 9.03
N PHE A 437 -5.51 32.61 9.45
CA PHE A 437 -6.36 32.98 10.57
C PHE A 437 -6.70 31.81 11.49
N CYS A 438 -6.97 32.13 12.76
CA CYS A 438 -7.47 31.20 13.76
C CYS A 438 -8.93 31.51 14.08
N HIS A 439 -9.79 30.50 14.11
CA HIS A 439 -11.14 30.63 14.65
C HIS A 439 -11.25 29.91 15.98
N ILE A 440 -11.73 30.63 16.99
CA ILE A 440 -12.02 30.11 18.32
C ILE A 440 -13.29 30.74 18.89
N HIS A 441 -13.91 30.11 19.87
CA HIS A 441 -15.08 30.67 20.52
C HIS A 441 -15.25 30.20 21.97
N THR A 442 -16.04 30.91 22.76
CA THR A 442 -16.43 30.44 24.09
C THR A 442 -17.54 29.40 23.98
N LYS A 443 -17.48 28.35 24.81
CA LYS A 443 -18.49 27.29 24.87
C LYS A 443 -18.68 26.83 26.31
N LYS A 444 -19.92 26.62 26.75
CA LYS A 444 -20.23 25.94 28.01
C LYS A 444 -20.95 24.64 27.72
N SER A 445 -20.46 23.54 28.28
CA SER A 445 -21.06 22.21 28.15
C SER A 445 -22.28 22.07 29.08
N LEU A 446 -23.37 22.79 28.77
CA LEU A 446 -24.57 22.84 29.64
C LEU A 446 -25.48 21.60 29.51
N TYR A 447 -25.37 20.85 28.42
CA TYR A 447 -26.34 19.80 28.04
C TYR A 447 -26.01 18.38 28.53
N SER A 448 -24.80 18.15 29.07
CA SER A 448 -24.49 16.90 29.77
C SER A 448 -23.52 17.20 30.92
N GLN A 449 -24.07 17.39 32.14
CA GLN A 449 -23.29 17.81 33.30
C GLN A 449 -22.15 16.84 33.71
N VAL A 450 -22.00 15.70 33.03
CA VAL A 450 -20.93 14.71 33.28
C VAL A 450 -20.14 14.32 32.02
N SER A 451 -20.71 14.31 30.81
CA SER A 451 -20.05 13.69 29.64
C SER A 451 -19.21 14.62 28.76
N MET A 452 -19.48 15.93 28.72
CA MET A 452 -18.74 16.88 27.85
C MET A 452 -17.88 17.89 28.63
N ALA A 453 -17.60 17.61 29.90
CA ALA A 453 -16.68 18.42 30.70
C ALA A 453 -15.26 18.29 30.14
N GLY A 454 -14.57 19.42 29.90
CA GLY A 454 -13.19 19.43 29.41
C GLY A 454 -13.01 19.61 27.89
N TRP A 455 -14.09 19.55 27.08
CA TRP A 455 -13.98 19.62 25.61
C TRP A 455 -13.39 20.96 25.13
N ARG A 456 -13.84 22.07 25.70
CA ARG A 456 -13.32 23.39 25.39
C ARG A 456 -11.84 23.51 25.75
N GLU A 457 -11.47 23.08 26.96
CA GLU A 457 -10.09 23.10 27.45
C GLU A 457 -9.18 22.24 26.58
N TYR A 458 -9.70 21.12 26.08
CA TYR A 458 -9.03 20.28 25.11
C TYR A 458 -8.74 21.03 23.80
N LEU A 459 -9.75 21.67 23.19
CA LEU A 459 -9.58 22.43 21.94
C LEU A 459 -8.56 23.58 22.11
N PHE A 460 -8.68 24.37 23.18
CA PHE A 460 -7.72 25.45 23.45
C PHE A 460 -6.32 24.94 23.72
N ARG A 461 -6.17 23.84 24.47
CA ARG A 461 -4.85 23.24 24.70
C ARG A 461 -4.23 22.75 23.40
N GLN A 462 -5.01 22.19 22.48
CA GLN A 462 -4.51 21.67 21.21
C GLN A 462 -4.10 22.76 20.21
N LEU A 463 -4.79 23.90 20.21
CA LEU A 463 -4.53 24.97 19.23
C LEU A 463 -3.65 26.09 19.76
N LEU A 464 -3.68 26.35 21.08
CA LEU A 464 -3.11 27.54 21.73
C LEU A 464 -2.47 27.20 23.09
N GLY A 465 -2.18 25.93 23.38
CA GLY A 465 -1.75 25.48 24.72
C GLY A 465 -0.40 26.03 25.18
N SER A 466 0.49 26.36 24.24
CA SER A 466 1.80 26.96 24.51
C SER A 466 2.36 27.65 23.25
N GLU A 467 3.34 28.54 23.42
CA GLU A 467 4.06 29.15 22.29
C GLU A 467 4.72 28.11 21.38
N ASP A 468 5.33 27.08 21.98
CA ASP A 468 5.96 25.98 21.25
C ASP A 468 4.95 25.28 20.32
N GLN A 469 3.77 24.97 20.83
CA GLN A 469 2.72 24.33 20.07
C GLN A 469 2.22 25.18 18.88
N VAL A 470 2.01 26.48 19.09
CA VAL A 470 1.64 27.39 17.99
C VAL A 470 2.76 27.45 16.95
N ARG A 471 4.04 27.50 17.36
CA ARG A 471 5.18 27.45 16.42
C ARG A 471 5.22 26.18 15.59
N ARG A 472 4.88 25.04 16.18
CA ARG A 472 4.82 23.75 15.47
C ARG A 472 3.68 23.72 14.44
N ILE A 473 2.50 24.24 14.79
CA ILE A 473 1.39 24.41 13.85
C ILE A 473 1.81 25.27 12.65
N PHE A 474 2.48 26.40 12.91
CA PHE A 474 2.99 27.25 11.82
C PHE A 474 4.10 26.57 11.01
N THR A 475 4.88 25.68 11.62
CA THR A 475 5.85 24.87 10.87
C THR A 475 5.14 23.97 9.85
N LEU A 476 4.00 23.35 10.21
CA LEU A 476 3.19 22.58 9.26
C LEU A 476 2.77 23.42 8.05
N PHE A 477 2.31 24.65 8.27
CA PHE A 477 1.92 25.56 7.18
C PHE A 477 3.07 26.06 6.30
N LEU A 478 4.29 26.11 6.86
CA LEU A 478 5.48 26.60 6.15
C LEU A 478 6.15 25.50 5.34
N ILE A 479 6.22 24.27 5.88
CA ILE A 479 6.84 23.13 5.19
C ILE A 479 5.90 22.46 4.18
N ASN A 480 4.58 22.57 4.38
CA ASN A 480 3.57 22.02 3.47
C ASN A 480 2.78 23.19 2.83
N PRO A 481 3.11 23.60 1.60
CA PRO A 481 2.38 24.66 0.90
C PRO A 481 0.88 24.34 0.72
N ASP A 482 0.54 23.06 0.60
CA ASP A 482 -0.81 22.53 0.48
C ASP A 482 -1.54 22.36 1.83
N ALA A 483 -0.93 22.67 2.98
CA ALA A 483 -1.64 22.73 4.26
C ALA A 483 -2.68 23.85 4.25
N GLY A 484 -3.96 23.47 4.34
CA GLY A 484 -5.10 24.40 4.31
C GLY A 484 -5.69 24.67 5.68
N ILE A 485 -5.92 23.62 6.47
CA ILE A 485 -6.61 23.71 7.76
C ILE A 485 -5.95 22.76 8.77
N VAL A 486 -5.75 23.23 9.99
CA VAL A 486 -5.16 22.48 11.11
C VAL A 486 -6.12 22.53 12.29
N TYR A 487 -6.54 21.36 12.79
CA TYR A 487 -7.51 21.27 13.89
C TYR A 487 -7.30 20.03 14.77
N PRO A 488 -7.84 19.99 15.99
CA PRO A 488 -7.65 18.86 16.89
C PRO A 488 -8.43 17.62 16.44
N GLN A 489 -7.88 16.43 16.67
CA GLN A 489 -8.62 15.16 16.63
C GLN A 489 -9.88 15.27 17.51
N ASN A 490 -10.91 14.48 17.22
CA ASN A 490 -12.12 14.45 18.03
C ASN A 490 -11.82 14.36 19.54
N TYR A 491 -12.61 15.03 20.35
CA TYR A 491 -12.53 14.90 21.80
C TYR A 491 -12.96 13.49 22.25
N GLU A 492 -12.32 12.93 23.29
CA GLU A 492 -12.52 11.54 23.73
C GLU A 492 -13.97 11.16 24.03
N HIS A 493 -14.80 12.11 24.45
CA HIS A 493 -16.19 11.88 24.78
C HIS A 493 -17.16 12.14 23.63
N LEU A 494 -16.69 12.71 22.51
CA LEU A 494 -17.51 12.83 21.31
C LEU A 494 -17.78 11.44 20.72
N PRO A 495 -19.02 11.17 20.30
CA PRO A 495 -19.32 9.95 19.57
C PRO A 495 -18.69 9.99 18.18
N TYR A 496 -18.17 8.85 17.71
CA TYR A 496 -17.56 8.74 16.38
C TYR A 496 -18.58 9.05 15.27
N TRP A 497 -19.85 8.64 15.42
CA TRP A 497 -20.92 8.93 14.44
C TRP A 497 -21.22 10.42 14.25
N GLY A 498 -20.66 11.30 15.09
CA GLY A 498 -20.67 12.75 14.87
C GLY A 498 -19.95 13.15 13.58
N ASN A 499 -19.09 12.29 13.03
CA ASN A 499 -18.33 12.49 11.78
C ASN A 499 -19.08 12.14 10.50
N THR A 500 -20.40 12.01 10.56
CA THR A 500 -21.26 11.91 9.39
C THR A 500 -22.09 13.18 9.22
N TRP A 501 -22.88 13.23 8.14
CA TRP A 501 -23.81 14.34 7.92
C TRP A 501 -24.92 14.43 8.95
N LEU A 502 -25.33 13.30 9.54
CA LEU A 502 -26.47 13.25 10.45
C LEU A 502 -27.70 13.99 9.82
N SER A 503 -28.46 14.75 10.61
CA SER A 503 -29.57 15.59 10.12
C SER A 503 -29.17 16.67 9.09
N ASN A 504 -27.88 16.92 8.84
CA ASN A 504 -27.41 17.97 7.93
C ASN A 504 -27.26 17.51 6.48
N ARG A 505 -27.53 16.23 6.15
CA ARG A 505 -27.26 15.67 4.83
C ARG A 505 -27.88 16.47 3.69
N VAL A 506 -29.19 16.74 3.76
CA VAL A 506 -29.91 17.45 2.69
C VAL A 506 -29.33 18.85 2.46
N LEU A 507 -29.10 19.61 3.53
CA LEU A 507 -28.55 20.96 3.45
C LEU A 507 -27.08 20.94 2.98
N GLY A 508 -26.28 19.98 3.46
CA GLY A 508 -24.88 19.81 3.05
C GLY A 508 -24.75 19.56 1.56
N TYR A 509 -25.56 18.66 1.00
CA TYR A 509 -25.57 18.37 -0.44
C TYR A 509 -25.99 19.59 -1.26
N GLN A 510 -26.97 20.36 -0.80
CA GLN A 510 -27.40 21.60 -1.46
C GLN A 510 -26.26 22.63 -1.52
N ILE A 511 -25.55 22.84 -0.41
CA ILE A 511 -24.44 23.81 -0.35
C ILE A 511 -23.23 23.30 -1.16
N CYS A 512 -22.87 22.02 -1.04
CA CYS A 512 -21.81 21.42 -1.87
C CYS A 512 -22.06 21.66 -3.37
N ARG A 513 -23.31 21.45 -3.82
CA ARG A 513 -23.71 21.70 -5.22
C ARG A 513 -23.59 23.18 -5.60
N GLN A 514 -23.95 24.09 -4.70
CA GLN A 514 -23.79 25.54 -4.92
C GLN A 514 -22.31 25.96 -5.01
N MET A 515 -21.45 25.32 -4.23
CA MET A 515 -20.00 25.59 -4.19
C MET A 515 -19.21 24.83 -5.27
N GLY A 516 -19.86 23.97 -6.05
CA GLY A 516 -19.20 23.13 -7.07
C GLY A 516 -18.35 22.01 -6.49
N ILE A 517 -18.55 21.64 -5.23
CA ILE A 517 -17.90 20.49 -4.58
C ILE A 517 -18.50 19.22 -5.18
N LYS A 518 -17.69 18.47 -5.91
CA LYS A 518 -18.12 17.24 -6.59
C LYS A 518 -18.11 16.03 -5.66
N ASP A 519 -17.05 15.89 -4.87
CA ASP A 519 -16.83 14.74 -4.00
C ASP A 519 -17.51 14.96 -2.65
N VAL A 520 -18.81 14.67 -2.60
CA VAL A 520 -19.60 14.78 -1.37
C VAL A 520 -19.56 13.44 -0.63
N PRO A 521 -19.04 13.39 0.61
CA PRO A 521 -18.93 12.15 1.35
C PRO A 521 -20.30 11.64 1.80
N GLU A 522 -20.46 10.32 1.85
CA GLU A 522 -21.72 9.68 2.24
C GLU A 522 -21.73 9.04 3.62
N GLY A 523 -20.55 8.62 4.11
CA GLY A 523 -20.38 8.06 5.45
C GLY A 523 -19.55 8.99 6.33
N TYR A 524 -18.50 8.46 6.95
CA TYR A 524 -17.62 9.24 7.81
C TYR A 524 -16.66 10.12 7.01
N PHE A 525 -16.48 11.36 7.48
CA PHE A 525 -15.54 12.31 6.90
C PHE A 525 -14.99 13.30 7.93
N ASP A 526 -13.94 13.99 7.50
CA ASP A 526 -13.13 14.87 8.32
C ASP A 526 -13.74 16.27 8.43
N TYR A 527 -13.88 16.80 9.65
CA TYR A 527 -14.20 18.21 9.93
C TYR A 527 -13.75 18.61 11.36
N PRO A 528 -13.54 19.90 11.65
CA PRO A 528 -13.14 20.36 12.99
C PRO A 528 -14.33 20.34 13.95
N ALA A 529 -14.58 19.21 14.60
CA ALA A 529 -15.66 19.06 15.56
C ALA A 529 -15.51 20.02 16.76
N GLY A 530 -16.44 20.96 16.87
CA GLY A 530 -16.41 22.10 17.79
C GLY A 530 -15.88 23.39 17.17
N SER A 531 -15.81 23.48 15.83
CA SER A 531 -15.55 24.68 15.02
C SER A 531 -14.32 25.53 15.40
N MET A 532 -13.32 24.97 16.09
CA MET A 532 -12.06 25.65 16.41
C MET A 532 -10.90 25.11 15.60
N PHE A 533 -10.18 25.99 14.90
CA PHE A 533 -9.10 25.59 13.99
C PHE A 533 -8.16 26.76 13.65
N TRP A 534 -7.01 26.40 13.07
CA TRP A 534 -6.15 27.30 12.30
C TRP A 534 -6.35 27.03 10.81
N ALA A 535 -6.35 28.05 9.97
CA ALA A 535 -6.41 27.86 8.52
C ALA A 535 -5.57 28.88 7.76
N ARG A 536 -5.10 28.48 6.58
CA ARG A 536 -4.69 29.41 5.54
C ARG A 536 -5.94 30.06 4.98
N SER A 537 -6.00 31.39 4.95
CA SER A 537 -7.25 32.08 4.58
C SER A 537 -7.72 31.72 3.17
N LYS A 538 -6.79 31.48 2.23
CA LYS A 538 -7.10 31.01 0.87
C LYS A 538 -7.80 29.65 0.83
N ALA A 539 -7.56 28.76 1.79
CA ALA A 539 -8.13 27.42 1.78
C ALA A 539 -9.65 27.41 2.02
N ILE A 540 -10.16 28.42 2.72
CA ILE A 540 -11.61 28.51 3.01
C ILE A 540 -12.24 29.78 2.45
N GLN A 541 -11.53 30.49 1.56
CA GLN A 541 -11.96 31.79 1.05
C GLN A 541 -13.33 31.69 0.35
N ASP A 542 -13.59 30.57 -0.33
CA ASP A 542 -14.83 30.32 -1.06
C ASP A 542 -16.06 30.35 -0.13
N LEU A 543 -15.91 29.99 1.14
CA LEU A 543 -16.96 30.09 2.15
C LEU A 543 -17.42 31.55 2.35
N PHE A 544 -16.50 32.51 2.29
CA PHE A 544 -16.80 33.92 2.46
C PHE A 544 -17.42 34.55 1.20
N SER A 545 -17.31 33.89 0.04
CA SER A 545 -17.88 34.37 -1.24
C SER A 545 -19.19 33.70 -1.66
N VAL A 546 -19.58 32.58 -1.03
CA VAL A 546 -20.78 31.81 -1.41
C VAL A 546 -22.11 32.57 -1.16
N GLY A 547 -22.07 33.71 -0.46
CA GLY A 547 -23.21 34.60 -0.29
C GLY A 547 -24.19 34.20 0.82
N ILE A 548 -23.77 33.35 1.77
CA ILE A 548 -24.53 33.05 2.99
C ILE A 548 -24.79 34.36 3.76
N LYS A 549 -26.05 34.61 4.11
CA LYS A 549 -26.50 35.78 4.86
C LYS A 549 -26.88 35.38 6.28
N LEU A 550 -26.82 36.35 7.20
CA LEU A 550 -27.27 36.16 8.58
C LEU A 550 -28.73 35.66 8.66
N THR A 551 -29.59 36.07 7.73
CA THR A 551 -30.99 35.66 7.63
C THR A 551 -31.19 34.19 7.29
N ASP A 552 -30.18 33.52 6.74
CA ASP A 552 -30.24 32.12 6.34
C ASP A 552 -30.04 31.18 7.53
N PHE A 553 -29.45 31.68 8.62
CA PHE A 553 -29.35 30.94 9.88
C PHE A 553 -30.70 30.99 10.60
N PRO A 554 -31.21 29.87 11.15
CA PRO A 554 -32.42 29.90 11.97
C PRO A 554 -32.20 30.73 13.24
N VAL A 555 -33.30 31.24 13.82
CA VAL A 555 -33.26 31.84 15.16
C VAL A 555 -32.86 30.77 16.17
N GLU A 556 -31.95 31.09 17.09
CA GLU A 556 -31.50 30.14 18.11
C GLU A 556 -32.66 29.75 19.03
N ALA A 557 -33.00 28.47 19.01
CA ALA A 557 -34.05 27.83 19.79
C ALA A 557 -33.54 26.54 20.45
N HIS A 558 -32.27 26.54 20.88
CA HIS A 558 -31.58 25.41 21.49
C HIS A 558 -31.42 24.18 20.58
N GLN A 559 -31.33 24.38 19.27
CA GLN A 559 -31.09 23.29 18.31
C GLN A 559 -29.74 22.60 18.62
N THR A 560 -29.72 21.27 18.64
CA THR A 560 -28.53 20.46 18.95
C THR A 560 -27.74 20.03 17.70
N ASP A 561 -28.41 19.88 16.56
CA ASP A 561 -27.83 19.60 15.24
C ASP A 561 -28.82 20.03 14.13
N GLY A 562 -28.48 19.84 12.85
CA GLY A 562 -29.42 20.02 11.72
C GLY A 562 -29.70 21.48 11.34
N SER A 563 -28.86 22.42 11.80
CA SER A 563 -28.95 23.84 11.42
C SER A 563 -27.82 24.22 10.46
N LEU A 564 -27.99 25.36 9.77
CA LEU A 564 -26.97 25.87 8.84
C LEU A 564 -25.58 26.03 9.50
N ALA A 565 -25.52 26.38 10.79
CA ALA A 565 -24.25 26.47 11.51
C ALA A 565 -23.52 25.12 11.59
N HIS A 566 -24.23 24.04 11.98
CA HIS A 566 -23.68 22.69 12.07
C HIS A 566 -23.34 22.10 10.69
N CYS A 567 -24.07 22.52 9.65
CA CYS A 567 -23.77 22.16 8.27
C CYS A 567 -22.47 22.82 7.78
N VAL A 568 -22.32 24.14 7.98
CA VAL A 568 -21.10 24.87 7.61
C VAL A 568 -19.87 24.37 8.37
N GLU A 569 -20.01 24.02 9.65
CA GLU A 569 -18.93 23.40 10.44
C GLU A 569 -18.38 22.14 9.75
N ARG A 570 -19.27 21.27 9.25
CA ARG A 570 -18.90 20.03 8.53
C ARG A 570 -18.29 20.29 7.14
N LEU A 571 -18.60 21.42 6.53
CA LEU A 571 -18.10 21.77 5.20
C LEU A 571 -16.66 22.30 5.19
N LEU A 572 -16.11 22.73 6.33
CA LEU A 572 -14.82 23.43 6.38
C LEU A 572 -13.66 22.68 5.71
N VAL A 573 -13.55 21.37 5.93
CA VAL A 573 -12.48 20.55 5.32
C VAL A 573 -12.79 20.25 3.85
N LEU A 574 -14.06 20.03 3.50
CA LEU A 574 -14.47 19.79 2.11
C LEU A 574 -14.19 21.02 1.24
N ILE A 575 -14.43 22.22 1.77
CA ILE A 575 -14.09 23.49 1.11
C ILE A 575 -12.57 23.60 0.91
N ALA A 576 -11.77 23.27 1.95
CA ALA A 576 -10.32 23.27 1.84
C ALA A 576 -9.81 22.30 0.77
N ARG A 577 -10.34 21.08 0.72
CA ARG A 577 -10.01 20.07 -0.30
C ARG A 577 -10.39 20.54 -1.70
N ASN A 578 -11.58 21.12 -1.88
CA ASN A 578 -12.03 21.67 -3.15
C ASN A 578 -11.15 22.83 -3.65
N ALA A 579 -10.58 23.62 -2.72
CA ALA A 579 -9.61 24.67 -3.02
C ALA A 579 -8.18 24.15 -3.28
N GLY A 580 -7.96 22.83 -3.27
CA GLY A 580 -6.66 22.19 -3.52
C GLY A 580 -5.75 22.08 -2.29
N TYR A 581 -6.30 22.23 -1.08
CA TYR A 581 -5.55 22.13 0.17
C TYR A 581 -5.90 20.87 0.99
N LYS A 582 -4.95 20.43 1.81
CA LYS A 582 -5.10 19.28 2.70
C LYS A 582 -5.38 19.69 4.15
N PRO A 583 -6.20 18.90 4.88
CA PRO A 583 -6.34 19.03 6.32
C PRO A 583 -5.18 18.37 7.07
N PHE A 584 -4.89 18.89 8.27
CA PHE A 584 -4.01 18.26 9.24
C PHE A 584 -4.69 18.20 10.61
N ILE A 585 -4.76 17.00 11.17
CA ILE A 585 -5.47 16.66 12.39
C ILE A 585 -4.45 16.43 13.50
N LEU A 586 -4.52 17.24 14.56
CA LEU A 586 -3.63 17.13 15.72
C LEU A 586 -4.09 16.00 16.62
N ARG A 587 -3.31 14.92 16.69
CA ARG A 587 -3.61 13.75 17.51
C ARG A 587 -3.69 14.12 19.00
N ASP A 588 -4.60 13.47 19.72
CA ASP A 588 -4.70 13.63 21.17
C ASP A 588 -3.60 12.84 21.90
N PRO A 589 -2.62 13.50 22.56
CA PRO A 589 -1.54 12.81 23.27
C PRO A 589 -1.99 12.25 24.63
N LEU A 590 -3.15 12.66 25.15
CA LEU A 590 -3.64 12.21 26.46
C LEU A 590 -4.54 10.99 26.35
N CYS A 591 -5.35 10.95 25.30
CA CYS A 591 -6.23 9.82 24.99
C CYS A 591 -5.92 9.37 23.56
N PRO A 592 -4.85 8.59 23.35
CA PRO A 592 -4.40 8.21 22.01
C PRO A 592 -5.45 7.34 21.32
N SER A 593 -5.72 7.67 20.06
CA SER A 593 -6.53 6.85 19.15
C SER A 593 -5.80 6.75 17.82
N TRP A 594 -5.95 5.62 17.13
CA TRP A 594 -5.46 5.41 15.77
C TRP A 594 -6.42 6.00 14.72
N SER A 595 -7.69 6.23 15.08
CA SER A 595 -8.73 6.71 14.18
C SER A 595 -8.89 8.22 14.27
N LYS A 596 -8.99 8.91 13.13
CA LYS A 596 -9.32 10.35 13.06
C LYS A 596 -10.61 10.67 13.85
N TRP A 597 -11.58 9.76 13.84
CA TRP A 597 -12.91 9.92 14.42
C TRP A 597 -13.13 9.18 15.75
N ARG A 598 -12.09 8.48 16.25
CA ARG A 598 -12.13 7.57 17.41
C ARG A 598 -13.01 6.33 17.24
N LEU A 599 -12.89 5.69 16.07
CA LEU A 599 -13.56 4.44 15.74
C LEU A 599 -13.13 3.26 16.64
N ASP A 600 -11.96 3.35 17.29
CA ASP A 600 -11.52 2.43 18.35
C ASP A 600 -12.59 2.20 19.42
N ARG A 601 -13.37 3.24 19.76
CA ARG A 601 -14.48 3.12 20.72
C ARG A 601 -15.56 2.15 20.28
N TYR A 602 -15.76 1.97 18.98
CA TYR A 602 -16.64 0.94 18.43
C TYR A 602 -15.96 -0.43 18.50
N MET A 603 -14.70 -0.50 18.06
CA MET A 603 -13.94 -1.75 17.90
C MET A 603 -13.64 -2.46 19.23
N GLU A 604 -13.54 -1.71 20.33
CA GLU A 604 -13.26 -2.26 21.66
C GLU A 604 -14.49 -2.91 22.34
N ARG A 605 -15.67 -2.85 21.74
CA ARG A 605 -16.89 -3.42 22.31
C ARG A 605 -16.88 -4.95 22.17
N THR A 606 -17.11 -5.66 23.26
CA THR A 606 -17.28 -7.13 23.23
C THR A 606 -18.74 -7.53 23.08
N CYS A 607 -18.99 -8.67 22.44
CA CYS A 607 -20.33 -9.25 22.29
C CYS A 607 -21.01 -9.42 23.67
N ASP A 608 -20.29 -9.98 24.64
CA ASP A 608 -20.76 -10.15 26.02
C ASP A 608 -21.15 -8.84 26.69
N TYR A 609 -20.38 -7.77 26.47
CA TYR A 609 -20.68 -6.45 27.02
C TYR A 609 -21.97 -5.90 26.41
N VAL A 610 -22.13 -5.96 25.09
CA VAL A 610 -23.34 -5.46 24.41
C VAL A 610 -24.57 -6.28 24.81
N LYS A 611 -24.47 -7.60 24.87
CA LYS A 611 -25.54 -8.49 25.34
C LYS A 611 -25.98 -8.14 26.77
N LYS A 612 -25.04 -8.05 27.71
CA LYS A 612 -25.36 -7.80 29.14
C LYS A 612 -25.82 -6.38 29.43
N VAL A 613 -25.14 -5.39 28.85
CA VAL A 613 -25.37 -3.97 29.18
C VAL A 613 -26.56 -3.39 28.42
N THR A 614 -26.90 -3.97 27.26
CA THR A 614 -27.89 -3.40 26.35
C THR A 614 -29.11 -4.31 26.20
N LEU A 615 -28.92 -5.55 25.74
CA LEU A 615 -30.04 -6.45 25.42
C LEU A 615 -30.70 -7.08 26.66
N GLU A 616 -29.92 -7.37 27.70
CA GLU A 616 -30.42 -7.97 28.96
C GLU A 616 -30.86 -6.93 29.99
N ALA A 617 -30.69 -5.64 29.70
CA ALA A 617 -31.03 -4.57 30.62
C ALA A 617 -32.50 -4.65 31.04
N SER A 618 -32.76 -4.62 32.35
CA SER A 618 -34.09 -4.88 32.92
C SER A 618 -35.10 -3.77 32.60
N ASN A 619 -34.64 -2.55 32.36
CA ASN A 619 -35.47 -1.43 31.94
C ASN A 619 -35.90 -1.52 30.47
N ILE A 620 -35.22 -2.32 29.63
CA ILE A 620 -35.59 -2.49 28.23
C ILE A 620 -36.71 -3.52 28.11
N LYS A 621 -37.84 -3.12 27.55
CA LYS A 621 -39.01 -3.99 27.32
C LYS A 621 -39.09 -4.47 25.88
N VAL A 622 -38.79 -3.58 24.94
CA VAL A 622 -38.84 -3.84 23.49
C VAL A 622 -37.48 -3.61 22.88
N VAL A 623 -37.05 -4.52 22.02
CA VAL A 623 -35.85 -4.39 21.20
C VAL A 623 -36.29 -4.31 19.73
N ALA A 624 -36.05 -3.17 19.12
CA ALA A 624 -36.26 -2.94 17.70
C ALA A 624 -34.94 -3.16 16.95
N PHE A 625 -34.97 -4.00 15.92
CA PHE A 625 -33.85 -4.16 14.99
C PHE A 625 -34.19 -3.51 13.66
N ASP A 626 -33.24 -2.76 13.12
CA ASP A 626 -33.19 -2.53 11.68
C ASP A 626 -32.91 -3.84 10.93
N ILE A 627 -33.27 -3.90 9.64
CA ILE A 627 -33.14 -5.09 8.82
C ILE A 627 -31.85 -5.06 7.99
N PHE A 628 -31.61 -3.99 7.22
CA PHE A 628 -30.60 -3.96 6.16
C PHE A 628 -29.30 -3.36 6.68
N ASP A 629 -28.18 -3.96 6.30
CA ASP A 629 -26.84 -3.74 6.87
C ASP A 629 -26.73 -3.96 8.40
N THR A 630 -27.82 -4.40 9.06
CA THR A 630 -27.90 -4.77 10.48
C THR A 630 -28.06 -6.29 10.67
N LEU A 631 -29.16 -6.88 10.17
CA LEU A 631 -29.42 -8.33 10.21
C LEU A 631 -29.09 -9.01 8.88
N LEU A 632 -29.40 -8.32 7.79
CA LEU A 632 -29.02 -8.66 6.43
C LEU A 632 -27.90 -7.72 5.99
N ILE A 633 -27.02 -8.15 5.09
CA ILE A 633 -25.93 -7.36 4.53
C ILE A 633 -25.96 -7.48 3.01
N ARG A 634 -25.46 -6.44 2.33
CA ARG A 634 -25.34 -6.41 0.88
C ARG A 634 -23.86 -6.31 0.48
N PRO A 635 -23.41 -7.01 -0.57
CA PRO A 635 -22.03 -6.93 -1.05
C PRO A 635 -21.84 -5.73 -1.99
N VAL A 636 -22.25 -4.54 -1.55
CA VAL A 636 -22.15 -3.31 -2.34
C VAL A 636 -21.56 -2.18 -1.50
N ILE A 637 -20.75 -1.32 -2.14
CA ILE A 637 -20.16 -0.15 -1.48
C ILE A 637 -21.20 0.93 -1.23
N HIS A 638 -22.15 1.08 -2.15
CA HIS A 638 -23.22 2.08 -2.07
C HIS A 638 -24.61 1.39 -2.07
N PRO A 639 -25.54 1.72 -1.15
CA PRO A 639 -26.88 1.12 -1.12
C PRO A 639 -27.69 1.27 -2.43
N GLU A 640 -27.60 2.43 -3.08
CA GLU A 640 -28.23 2.71 -4.39
C GLU A 640 -27.65 1.94 -5.59
N THR A 641 -26.60 1.12 -5.41
CA THR A 641 -25.96 0.37 -6.51
C THR A 641 -26.97 -0.49 -7.29
N THR A 642 -28.04 -0.99 -6.65
CA THR A 642 -29.14 -1.70 -7.32
C THR A 642 -29.68 -0.93 -8.53
N LYS A 643 -29.88 0.39 -8.38
CA LYS A 643 -30.46 1.23 -9.44
C LYS A 643 -29.49 1.39 -10.60
N THR A 644 -28.19 1.50 -10.30
CA THR A 644 -27.11 1.54 -11.31
C THR A 644 -26.99 0.22 -12.07
N ILE A 645 -27.15 -0.93 -11.38
CA ILE A 645 -27.16 -2.26 -12.03
C ILE A 645 -28.33 -2.37 -13.01
N ILE A 646 -29.54 -1.94 -12.62
CA ILE A 646 -30.71 -1.95 -13.49
C ILE A 646 -30.47 -1.04 -14.70
N GLU A 647 -29.97 0.17 -14.47
CA GLU A 647 -29.63 1.11 -15.55
C GLU A 647 -28.66 0.50 -16.56
N HIS A 648 -27.61 -0.19 -16.09
CA HIS A 648 -26.62 -0.82 -16.97
C HIS A 648 -27.22 -1.98 -17.78
N ARG A 649 -28.02 -2.84 -17.15
CA ARG A 649 -28.75 -3.93 -17.84
C ARG A 649 -29.71 -3.43 -18.93
N LEU A 650 -30.11 -2.16 -18.87
CA LEU A 650 -31.05 -1.55 -19.82
C LEU A 650 -30.35 -0.72 -20.90
N GLN A 651 -29.02 -0.54 -20.88
CA GLN A 651 -28.32 0.37 -21.81
C GLN A 651 -28.58 0.03 -23.28
N GLU A 652 -28.62 -1.25 -23.65
CA GLU A 652 -28.94 -1.69 -25.02
C GLU A 652 -30.39 -1.38 -25.44
N SER A 653 -31.29 -1.18 -24.47
CA SER A 653 -32.72 -0.87 -24.66
C SER A 653 -33.08 0.60 -24.37
N GLY A 654 -32.08 1.49 -24.26
CA GLY A 654 -32.30 2.92 -24.00
C GLY A 654 -32.53 3.29 -22.53
N GLY A 655 -31.91 2.57 -21.60
CA GLY A 655 -32.04 2.75 -20.15
C GLY A 655 -31.31 3.94 -19.50
N SER A 656 -30.64 4.79 -20.29
CA SER A 656 -29.84 5.90 -19.75
C SER A 656 -30.68 6.85 -18.89
N GLY A 657 -30.20 7.15 -17.69
CA GLY A 657 -30.85 7.99 -16.70
C GLY A 657 -31.90 7.29 -15.83
N PHE A 658 -32.04 5.96 -15.91
CA PHE A 658 -32.99 5.20 -15.10
C PHE A 658 -32.82 5.49 -13.60
N ALA A 659 -31.60 5.43 -13.05
CA ALA A 659 -31.39 5.61 -11.61
C ALA A 659 -31.85 7.00 -11.14
N GLY A 660 -31.53 8.05 -11.91
CA GLY A 660 -31.96 9.42 -11.63
C GLY A 660 -33.48 9.61 -11.75
N LEU A 661 -34.10 9.05 -12.80
CA LEU A 661 -35.55 9.10 -12.99
C LEU A 661 -36.31 8.31 -11.90
N ARG A 662 -35.77 7.16 -11.48
CA ARG A 662 -36.32 6.32 -10.41
C ARG A 662 -36.25 7.00 -9.05
N ALA A 663 -35.17 7.72 -8.76
CA ALA A 663 -35.06 8.56 -7.56
C ALA A 663 -36.02 9.76 -7.61
N ASN A 664 -36.16 10.41 -8.78
CA ASN A 664 -37.11 11.51 -8.96
C ASN A 664 -38.57 11.06 -8.80
N ALA A 665 -38.93 9.91 -9.38
CA ALA A 665 -40.24 9.30 -9.23
C ALA A 665 -40.60 9.03 -7.76
N GLU A 666 -39.64 8.54 -6.97
CA GLU A 666 -39.85 8.35 -5.54
C GLU A 666 -40.12 9.66 -4.80
N GLY A 667 -39.33 10.69 -5.06
CA GLY A 667 -39.50 12.01 -4.46
C GLY A 667 -40.86 12.65 -4.81
N LEU A 668 -41.28 12.53 -6.08
CA LEU A 668 -42.56 13.03 -6.56
C LEU A 668 -43.74 12.23 -6.00
N ALA A 669 -43.64 10.90 -5.96
CA ALA A 669 -44.66 10.05 -5.35
C ALA A 669 -44.86 10.39 -3.87
N ARG A 670 -43.76 10.55 -3.12
CA ARG A 670 -43.78 10.92 -1.69
C ARG A 670 -44.40 12.31 -1.48
N THR A 671 -44.05 13.28 -2.32
CA THR A 671 -44.62 14.64 -2.27
C THR A 671 -46.12 14.63 -2.58
N ARG A 672 -46.56 13.88 -3.59
CA ARG A 672 -47.96 13.81 -4.01
C ARG A 672 -48.85 13.14 -2.97
N LEU A 673 -48.38 12.03 -2.38
CA LEU A 673 -49.16 11.22 -1.46
C LEU A 673 -49.11 11.72 -0.02
N GLY A 674 -48.12 12.53 0.34
CA GLY A 674 -47.96 13.07 1.70
C GLY A 674 -47.67 12.00 2.77
N ARG A 675 -47.24 10.82 2.34
CA ARG A 675 -46.82 9.67 3.15
C ARG A 675 -45.59 9.03 2.52
N ASP A 676 -44.91 8.14 3.25
CA ASP A 676 -43.91 7.28 2.62
C ASP A 676 -44.54 6.31 1.61
N VAL A 677 -43.74 5.85 0.65
CA VAL A 677 -44.23 5.24 -0.60
C VAL A 677 -43.70 3.83 -0.81
N ALA A 678 -44.56 2.95 -1.32
CA ALA A 678 -44.20 1.60 -1.73
C ALA A 678 -43.70 1.58 -3.18
N LEU A 679 -43.08 0.48 -3.60
CA LEU A 679 -42.54 0.32 -4.94
C LEU A 679 -43.60 0.55 -6.03
N GLU A 680 -44.85 0.11 -5.81
CA GLU A 680 -45.97 0.34 -6.71
C GLU A 680 -46.27 1.83 -6.90
N ASP A 681 -46.28 2.60 -5.81
CA ASP A 681 -46.51 4.06 -5.84
C ASP A 681 -45.42 4.74 -6.70
N ILE A 682 -44.17 4.28 -6.54
CA ILE A 682 -43.01 4.84 -7.23
C ILE A 682 -43.07 4.51 -8.73
N TYR A 683 -43.35 3.26 -9.10
CA TYR A 683 -43.41 2.88 -10.51
C TYR A 683 -44.64 3.44 -11.24
N CYS A 684 -45.74 3.71 -10.53
CA CYS A 684 -46.87 4.48 -11.08
C CYS A 684 -46.44 5.92 -11.44
N GLU A 685 -45.65 6.56 -10.58
CA GLU A 685 -45.10 7.88 -10.86
C GLU A 685 -44.04 7.83 -11.97
N PHE A 686 -43.18 6.82 -11.97
CA PHE A 686 -42.18 6.60 -13.00
C PHE A 686 -42.81 6.42 -14.39
N ALA A 687 -43.92 5.67 -14.48
CA ALA A 687 -44.69 5.54 -15.71
C ALA A 687 -45.22 6.90 -16.20
N SER A 688 -45.72 7.71 -15.28
CA SER A 688 -46.24 9.06 -15.58
C SER A 688 -45.15 10.01 -16.05
N LEU A 689 -43.95 9.91 -15.47
CA LEU A 689 -42.80 10.75 -15.81
C LEU A 689 -42.15 10.39 -17.14
N THR A 690 -42.10 9.09 -17.46
CA THR A 690 -41.37 8.59 -18.63
C THR A 690 -42.27 8.31 -19.84
N GLY A 691 -43.58 8.18 -19.64
CA GLY A 691 -44.53 7.77 -20.69
C GLY A 691 -44.36 6.32 -21.14
N LYS A 692 -43.61 5.50 -20.39
CA LYS A 692 -43.38 4.07 -20.72
C LYS A 692 -44.66 3.24 -20.61
N GLN A 693 -44.73 2.18 -21.42
CA GLN A 693 -45.84 1.24 -21.38
C GLN A 693 -45.92 0.51 -20.04
N LEU A 694 -47.13 0.18 -19.60
CA LEU A 694 -47.38 -0.52 -18.34
C LEU A 694 -46.61 -1.85 -18.22
N SER A 695 -46.47 -2.59 -19.32
CA SER A 695 -45.69 -3.84 -19.34
C SER A 695 -44.20 -3.64 -19.11
N GLU A 696 -43.62 -2.55 -19.62
CA GLU A 696 -42.21 -2.20 -19.38
C GLU A 696 -42.00 -1.79 -17.92
N VAL A 697 -42.90 -0.96 -17.39
CA VAL A 697 -42.86 -0.49 -15.99
C VAL A 697 -42.96 -1.67 -15.02
N GLU A 698 -43.85 -2.63 -15.30
CA GLU A 698 -44.02 -3.83 -14.49
C GLU A 698 -42.79 -4.76 -14.54
N TYR A 699 -42.16 -4.88 -15.71
CA TYR A 699 -40.89 -5.60 -15.84
C TYR A 699 -39.78 -4.95 -15.00
N LEU A 700 -39.63 -3.62 -15.05
CA LEU A 700 -38.63 -2.90 -14.26
C LEU A 700 -38.86 -3.04 -12.75
N ARG A 701 -40.12 -2.92 -12.32
CA ARG A 701 -40.53 -3.16 -10.93
C ARG A 701 -40.12 -4.56 -10.47
N SER A 702 -40.47 -5.57 -11.26
CA SER A 702 -40.14 -6.98 -10.98
C SER A 702 -38.64 -7.25 -10.98
N LEU A 703 -37.89 -6.57 -11.85
CA LEU A 703 -36.43 -6.66 -11.92
C LEU A 703 -35.76 -6.04 -10.68
N GLU A 704 -36.23 -4.86 -10.22
CA GLU A 704 -35.75 -4.23 -8.98
C GLU A 704 -36.00 -5.13 -7.76
N GLU A 705 -37.21 -5.68 -7.61
CA GLU A 705 -37.54 -6.62 -6.53
C GLU A 705 -36.66 -7.87 -6.56
N HIS A 706 -36.42 -8.43 -7.76
CA HIS A 706 -35.59 -9.62 -7.92
C HIS A 706 -34.14 -9.35 -7.52
N ILE A 707 -33.57 -8.23 -7.98
CA ILE A 707 -32.19 -7.86 -7.68
C ILE A 707 -32.01 -7.59 -6.18
N GLU A 708 -32.90 -6.81 -5.55
CA GLU A 708 -32.86 -6.57 -4.10
C GLU A 708 -32.94 -7.88 -3.30
N LEU A 709 -33.83 -8.80 -3.68
CA LEU A 709 -33.95 -10.11 -3.04
C LEU A 709 -32.68 -10.96 -3.16
N LYS A 710 -31.96 -10.88 -4.27
CA LYS A 710 -30.74 -11.67 -4.51
C LYS A 710 -29.47 -11.04 -3.96
N LEU A 711 -29.48 -9.73 -3.69
CA LEU A 711 -28.32 -9.01 -3.14
C LEU A 711 -28.12 -9.23 -1.63
N VAL A 712 -29.14 -9.65 -0.91
CA VAL A 712 -29.06 -9.75 0.56
C VAL A 712 -28.54 -11.11 1.03
N ALA A 713 -27.70 -11.08 2.06
CA ALA A 713 -27.24 -12.25 2.79
C ALA A 713 -27.35 -12.02 4.30
N ALA A 714 -27.43 -13.11 5.07
CA ALA A 714 -27.40 -13.09 6.52
C ALA A 714 -26.11 -12.45 7.09
N ARG A 715 -26.24 -11.57 8.08
CA ARG A 715 -25.11 -11.04 8.89
C ARG A 715 -24.98 -11.86 10.18
N PRO A 716 -23.98 -12.75 10.31
CA PRO A 716 -23.95 -13.74 11.40
C PRO A 716 -24.04 -13.13 12.81
N ASP A 717 -23.23 -12.12 13.10
CA ASP A 717 -23.21 -11.48 14.42
C ASP A 717 -24.49 -10.67 14.71
N GLY A 718 -25.09 -10.07 13.67
CA GLY A 718 -26.38 -9.37 13.79
C GLY A 718 -27.51 -10.34 14.15
N ILE A 719 -27.55 -11.49 13.47
CA ILE A 719 -28.49 -12.57 13.76
C ILE A 719 -28.25 -13.16 15.16
N GLU A 720 -27.00 -13.29 15.61
CA GLU A 720 -26.71 -13.74 16.97
C GLU A 720 -27.21 -12.76 18.04
N LEU A 721 -27.12 -11.44 17.81
CA LEU A 721 -27.72 -10.44 18.70
C LEU A 721 -29.25 -10.55 18.72
N PHE A 722 -29.87 -10.71 17.55
CA PHE A 722 -31.30 -10.92 17.40
C PHE A 722 -31.79 -12.18 18.15
N ASN A 723 -31.14 -13.32 17.91
CA ASN A 723 -31.45 -14.59 18.57
C ASN A 723 -31.21 -14.53 20.08
N HIS A 724 -30.20 -13.79 20.53
CA HIS A 724 -29.98 -13.55 21.95
C HIS A 724 -31.10 -12.74 22.59
N ALA A 725 -31.61 -11.70 21.91
CA ALA A 725 -32.74 -10.90 22.40
C ALA A 725 -34.01 -11.77 22.55
N ILE A 726 -34.29 -12.64 21.58
CA ILE A 726 -35.41 -13.60 21.65
C ILE A 726 -35.22 -14.57 22.82
N ARG A 727 -34.04 -15.21 22.95
CA ARG A 727 -33.72 -16.15 24.04
C ARG A 727 -33.82 -15.52 25.43
N SER A 728 -33.58 -14.20 25.51
CA SER A 728 -33.70 -13.43 26.75
C SER A 728 -35.15 -13.09 27.12
N GLY A 729 -36.14 -13.55 26.33
CA GLY A 729 -37.56 -13.32 26.58
C GLY A 729 -38.01 -11.89 26.32
N LYS A 730 -37.24 -11.09 25.57
CA LYS A 730 -37.61 -9.72 25.20
C LYS A 730 -38.65 -9.72 24.08
N ARG A 731 -39.46 -8.66 24.02
CA ARG A 731 -40.29 -8.37 22.85
C ARG A 731 -39.37 -7.86 21.73
N VAL A 732 -39.28 -8.59 20.63
CA VAL A 732 -38.41 -8.27 19.49
C VAL A 732 -39.24 -7.90 18.27
N ILE A 733 -38.98 -6.72 17.71
CA ILE A 733 -39.65 -6.18 16.53
C ILE A 733 -38.61 -5.78 15.47
N LEU A 734 -39.04 -5.80 14.21
CA LEU A 734 -38.25 -5.34 13.08
C LEU A 734 -38.82 -4.01 12.57
N VAL A 735 -37.96 -3.04 12.30
CA VAL A 735 -38.35 -1.68 11.89
C VAL A 735 -37.42 -1.18 10.80
N SER A 736 -37.94 -0.97 9.58
CA SER A 736 -37.13 -0.56 8.43
C SER A 736 -37.81 0.52 7.60
N ASP A 737 -37.02 1.49 7.15
CA ASP A 737 -37.43 2.41 6.08
C ASP A 737 -37.23 1.66 4.76
N MET A 738 -38.33 1.20 4.16
CA MET A 738 -38.26 0.24 3.06
C MET A 738 -39.41 0.46 2.07
N PHE A 739 -39.06 0.59 0.79
CA PHE A 739 -40.03 0.73 -0.29
C PHE A 739 -40.53 -0.64 -0.79
N LEU A 740 -39.83 -1.73 -0.50
CA LEU A 740 -40.18 -3.06 -0.99
C LEU A 740 -41.48 -3.59 -0.36
N PRO A 741 -42.28 -4.37 -1.10
CA PRO A 741 -43.48 -4.99 -0.56
C PRO A 741 -43.18 -5.90 0.63
N ARG A 742 -44.06 -5.90 1.65
CA ARG A 742 -43.94 -6.74 2.85
C ARG A 742 -43.61 -8.19 2.55
N ALA A 743 -44.32 -8.80 1.58
CA ALA A 743 -44.13 -10.20 1.23
C ALA A 743 -42.69 -10.50 0.74
N VAL A 744 -42.05 -9.53 0.05
CA VAL A 744 -40.66 -9.66 -0.40
C VAL A 744 -39.71 -9.59 0.79
N VAL A 745 -39.93 -8.65 1.73
CA VAL A 745 -39.11 -8.51 2.93
C VAL A 745 -39.23 -9.74 3.85
N GLU A 746 -40.45 -10.23 4.08
CA GLU A 746 -40.67 -11.45 4.89
C GLU A 746 -39.99 -12.68 4.27
N ARG A 747 -39.98 -12.76 2.93
CA ARG A 747 -39.24 -13.79 2.20
C ARG A 747 -37.73 -13.65 2.40
N MET A 748 -37.17 -12.44 2.30
CA MET A 748 -35.73 -12.19 2.59
C MET A 748 -35.35 -12.65 3.99
N LEU A 749 -36.16 -12.32 5.00
CA LEU A 749 -35.93 -12.70 6.39
C LEU A 749 -35.95 -14.22 6.57
N THR A 750 -36.95 -14.89 5.99
CA THR A 750 -37.13 -16.36 6.08
C THR A 750 -36.00 -17.10 5.36
N GLU A 751 -35.64 -16.70 4.14
CA GLU A 751 -34.54 -17.33 3.37
C GLU A 751 -33.18 -17.20 4.07
N ASN A 752 -33.03 -16.21 4.97
CA ASN A 752 -31.82 -15.96 5.76
C ASN A 752 -31.92 -16.39 7.23
N GLY A 753 -32.94 -17.19 7.59
CA GLY A 753 -33.07 -17.79 8.93
C GLY A 753 -33.43 -16.82 10.05
N ILE A 754 -34.06 -15.69 9.74
CA ILE A 754 -34.53 -14.69 10.71
C ILE A 754 -36.01 -14.94 11.02
N GLU A 755 -36.26 -15.63 12.12
CA GLU A 755 -37.61 -16.03 12.57
C GLU A 755 -37.86 -15.67 14.03
N GLY A 756 -39.12 -15.67 14.48
CA GLY A 756 -39.48 -15.50 15.89
C GLY A 756 -39.60 -14.06 16.40
N TYR A 757 -39.37 -13.04 15.56
CA TYR A 757 -39.81 -11.67 15.83
C TYR A 757 -41.35 -11.62 15.92
N GLN A 758 -41.91 -10.73 16.74
CA GLN A 758 -43.39 -10.71 16.93
C GLN A 758 -44.10 -9.52 16.27
N ALA A 759 -43.38 -8.60 15.61
CA ALA A 759 -43.97 -7.66 14.65
C ALA A 759 -42.93 -7.11 13.65
N LEU A 760 -43.40 -6.70 12.47
CA LEU A 760 -42.63 -6.10 11.38
C LEU A 760 -43.27 -4.76 10.96
N PHE A 761 -42.53 -3.67 11.14
CA PHE A 761 -42.92 -2.30 10.80
C PHE A 761 -42.11 -1.82 9.58
N LEU A 762 -42.79 -1.63 8.45
CA LEU A 762 -42.21 -1.09 7.22
C LEU A 762 -42.76 0.31 6.98
N SER A 763 -41.88 1.25 6.65
CA SER A 763 -42.27 2.65 6.46
C SER A 763 -43.31 2.85 5.36
N SER A 764 -43.19 2.15 4.23
CA SER A 764 -44.13 2.20 3.10
C SER A 764 -45.52 1.67 3.46
N ASP A 765 -45.62 0.58 4.22
CA ASP A 765 -46.89 0.00 4.69
C ASP A 765 -47.63 0.94 5.66
N ILE A 766 -46.87 1.63 6.51
CA ILE A 766 -47.43 2.47 7.58
C ILE A 766 -47.64 3.91 7.10
N GLY A 767 -46.83 4.37 6.15
CA GLY A 767 -46.83 5.73 5.59
C GLY A 767 -45.92 6.72 6.33
N VAL A 768 -45.14 6.30 7.33
CA VAL A 768 -44.21 7.17 8.08
C VAL A 768 -42.83 6.54 8.25
N ARG A 769 -41.79 7.37 8.38
CA ARG A 769 -40.37 6.95 8.33
C ARG A 769 -39.65 7.09 9.67
N LYS A 770 -38.54 6.36 9.82
CA LYS A 770 -37.61 6.45 10.95
C LYS A 770 -36.83 7.77 10.93
N ASP A 771 -36.35 8.19 9.76
CA ASP A 771 -35.53 9.39 9.61
C ASP A 771 -36.24 10.69 10.00
N THR A 772 -37.58 10.74 9.91
CA THR A 772 -38.40 11.86 10.41
C THR A 772 -38.76 11.75 11.90
N GLY A 773 -38.50 10.59 12.52
CA GLY A 773 -38.89 10.26 13.89
C GLY A 773 -40.36 9.87 14.08
N GLU A 774 -41.21 10.03 13.05
CA GLU A 774 -42.64 9.73 13.12
C GLU A 774 -42.90 8.24 13.37
N LEU A 775 -42.13 7.35 12.73
CA LEU A 775 -42.30 5.91 12.94
C LEU A 775 -41.96 5.48 14.37
N TYR A 776 -40.96 6.11 15.00
CA TYR A 776 -40.64 5.85 16.41
C TYR A 776 -41.74 6.32 17.35
N ARG A 777 -42.33 7.50 17.11
CA ARG A 777 -43.47 8.00 17.92
C ARG A 777 -44.66 7.05 17.85
N LEU A 778 -45.01 6.59 16.65
CA LEU A 778 -46.06 5.61 16.44
C LEU A 778 -45.75 4.27 17.14
N LEU A 779 -44.50 3.81 17.07
CA LEU A 779 -44.06 2.58 17.69
C LEU A 779 -44.16 2.64 19.22
N LEU A 780 -43.71 3.73 19.84
CA LEU A 780 -43.84 3.94 21.28
C LEU A 780 -45.30 3.95 21.74
N GLU A 781 -46.19 4.56 20.95
CA GLU A 781 -47.63 4.55 21.21
C GLU A 781 -48.23 3.14 21.09
N ARG A 782 -47.93 2.41 20.00
CA ARG A 782 -48.47 1.07 19.73
C ARG A 782 -47.99 0.02 20.71
N GLU A 783 -46.71 0.06 21.08
CA GLU A 783 -46.14 -0.86 22.07
C GLU A 783 -46.42 -0.40 23.52
N ASN A 784 -46.99 0.81 23.70
CA ASN A 784 -47.34 1.42 24.99
C ASN A 784 -46.15 1.44 25.97
N ILE A 785 -45.03 2.00 25.52
CA ILE A 785 -43.77 2.10 26.26
C ILE A 785 -43.21 3.52 26.25
N SER A 786 -42.40 3.83 27.25
CA SER A 786 -41.62 5.07 27.27
C SER A 786 -40.34 4.94 26.41
N PRO A 787 -39.77 6.06 25.90
CA PRO A 787 -38.55 6.03 25.09
C PRO A 787 -37.40 5.21 25.71
N SER A 788 -37.15 5.37 27.01
CA SER A 788 -36.08 4.68 27.72
C SER A 788 -36.26 3.16 27.87
N GLU A 789 -37.44 2.63 27.53
CA GLU A 789 -37.76 1.20 27.57
C GLU A 789 -37.62 0.54 26.19
N LEU A 790 -37.37 1.32 25.14
CA LEU A 790 -37.06 0.85 23.80
C LEU A 790 -35.54 0.87 23.59
N LEU A 791 -35.03 -0.21 23.01
CA LEU A 791 -33.69 -0.28 22.46
C LEU A 791 -33.76 -0.39 20.94
N MET A 792 -33.16 0.57 20.23
CA MET A 792 -32.96 0.50 18.79
C MET A 792 -31.59 -0.10 18.48
N VAL A 793 -31.54 -1.14 17.66
CA VAL A 793 -30.33 -1.76 17.12
C VAL A 793 -30.33 -1.53 15.61
N GLY A 794 -29.35 -0.80 15.09
CA GLY A 794 -29.30 -0.47 13.68
C GLY A 794 -27.95 0.12 13.24
N ASP A 795 -27.79 0.30 11.95
CA ASP A 795 -26.54 0.71 11.30
C ASP A 795 -26.50 2.18 10.91
N ASN A 796 -27.65 2.81 10.69
CA ASN A 796 -27.67 4.16 10.17
C ASN A 796 -27.46 5.20 11.27
N GLU A 797 -26.44 6.04 11.14
CA GLU A 797 -26.09 7.05 12.15
C GLU A 797 -27.19 8.10 12.36
N HIS A 798 -28.01 8.36 11.34
CA HIS A 798 -29.11 9.32 11.44
C HIS A 798 -30.39 8.65 11.94
N SER A 799 -30.95 7.70 11.18
CA SER A 799 -32.26 7.12 11.48
C SER A 799 -32.25 6.18 12.68
N ASP A 800 -31.16 5.47 12.95
CA ASP A 800 -31.13 4.42 13.98
C ASP A 800 -30.35 4.83 15.23
N VAL A 801 -29.58 5.93 15.15
CA VAL A 801 -28.78 6.45 16.25
C VAL A 801 -29.23 7.85 16.66
N GLN A 802 -29.06 8.87 15.81
CA GLN A 802 -29.36 10.25 16.18
C GLN A 802 -30.84 10.47 16.53
N ILE A 803 -31.76 10.11 15.63
CA ILE A 803 -33.20 10.34 15.84
C ILE A 803 -33.71 9.61 17.10
N PRO A 804 -33.37 8.33 17.34
CA PRO A 804 -33.71 7.66 18.59
C PRO A 804 -33.13 8.34 19.83
N LEU A 805 -31.86 8.75 19.81
CA LEU A 805 -31.23 9.45 20.93
C LEU A 805 -31.94 10.78 21.25
N ASP A 806 -32.32 11.54 20.22
CA ASP A 806 -33.04 12.81 20.36
C ASP A 806 -34.44 12.61 20.97
N LEU A 807 -35.05 11.43 20.78
CA LEU A 807 -36.32 11.03 21.40
C LEU A 807 -36.15 10.40 22.79
N GLY A 808 -34.92 10.18 23.27
CA GLY A 808 -34.62 9.52 24.54
C GLY A 808 -34.62 7.99 24.49
N ILE A 809 -34.61 7.39 23.30
CA ILE A 809 -34.54 5.95 23.06
C ILE A 809 -33.10 5.46 23.26
N GLN A 810 -32.93 4.25 23.80
CA GLN A 810 -31.60 3.64 23.94
C GLN A 810 -31.13 3.08 22.59
N VAL A 811 -29.83 3.14 22.31
CA VAL A 811 -29.28 2.74 21.01
C VAL A 811 -28.13 1.75 21.14
N CYS A 812 -28.09 0.78 20.22
CA CYS A 812 -26.96 -0.10 19.97
C CYS A 812 -26.57 0.01 18.50
N HIS A 813 -25.60 0.87 18.22
CA HIS A 813 -25.12 1.09 16.86
C HIS A 813 -24.29 -0.11 16.35
N VAL A 814 -24.59 -0.54 15.12
CA VAL A 814 -23.97 -1.66 14.40
C VAL A 814 -23.38 -1.12 13.09
N LEU A 815 -22.07 -0.86 13.03
CA LEU A 815 -21.47 -0.24 11.85
C LEU A 815 -21.59 -1.14 10.62
N ARG A 816 -21.80 -0.50 9.48
CA ARG A 816 -21.72 -1.15 8.16
C ARG A 816 -20.27 -1.56 7.85
N PRO A 817 -20.04 -2.70 7.17
CA PRO A 817 -18.69 -3.14 6.78
C PRO A 817 -17.88 -2.06 6.03
N VAL A 818 -18.53 -1.31 5.14
CA VAL A 818 -17.89 -0.24 4.36
C VAL A 818 -17.38 0.92 5.22
N GLU A 819 -18.06 1.24 6.33
CA GLU A 819 -17.63 2.31 7.23
C GLU A 819 -16.45 1.88 8.10
N ILE A 820 -16.36 0.58 8.42
CA ILE A 820 -15.20 0.00 9.08
C ILE A 820 -13.98 0.09 8.16
N ALA A 821 -14.12 -0.36 6.90
CA ALA A 821 -13.07 -0.28 5.90
C ALA A 821 -12.63 1.18 5.64
N ARG A 822 -13.57 2.13 5.56
CA ARG A 822 -13.27 3.56 5.40
C ARG A 822 -12.48 4.16 6.56
N GLY A 823 -12.67 3.63 7.77
CA GLY A 823 -11.90 4.03 8.95
C GLY A 823 -10.44 3.53 8.96
N LEU A 824 -10.08 2.59 8.08
CA LEU A 824 -8.75 2.01 7.99
C LEU A 824 -7.94 2.68 6.88
N TYR A 825 -6.77 3.21 7.23
CA TYR A 825 -5.94 3.98 6.30
C TYR A 825 -5.61 3.24 4.99
N ARG A 826 -5.29 1.95 5.06
CA ARG A 826 -4.96 1.15 3.86
C ARG A 826 -6.17 0.90 2.96
N PHE A 827 -7.37 0.78 3.54
CA PHE A 827 -8.61 0.54 2.78
C PHE A 827 -9.29 1.83 2.32
N GLU A 828 -9.16 2.93 3.06
CA GLU A 828 -9.66 4.27 2.69
C GLU A 828 -9.25 4.61 1.26
N ARG A 829 -7.97 4.38 0.91
CA ARG A 829 -7.43 4.66 -0.44
C ARG A 829 -8.06 3.81 -1.54
N VAL A 830 -8.30 2.52 -1.28
CA VAL A 830 -8.92 1.61 -2.25
C VAL A 830 -10.39 1.99 -2.46
N LEU A 831 -11.09 2.35 -1.38
CA LEU A 831 -12.48 2.82 -1.43
C LEU A 831 -12.62 4.15 -2.18
N GLU A 832 -11.77 5.13 -1.88
CA GLU A 832 -11.76 6.43 -2.57
C GLU A 832 -11.53 6.27 -4.07
N TRP A 833 -10.56 5.43 -4.45
CA TRP A 833 -10.28 5.14 -5.86
C TRP A 833 -11.49 4.50 -6.55
N VAL A 834 -12.08 3.44 -5.98
CA VAL A 834 -13.24 2.77 -6.57
C VAL A 834 -14.45 3.70 -6.70
N GLN A 835 -14.63 4.65 -5.77
CA GLN A 835 -15.73 5.62 -5.82
C GLN A 835 -15.53 6.72 -6.87
N THR A 836 -14.28 7.09 -7.16
CA THR A 836 -13.96 8.23 -8.05
C THR A 836 -13.62 7.79 -9.47
N GLU A 837 -12.94 6.67 -9.63
CA GLU A 837 -12.41 6.17 -10.90
C GLU A 837 -12.88 4.74 -11.25
N GLY A 838 -13.32 3.96 -10.27
CA GLY A 838 -13.69 2.55 -10.45
C GLY A 838 -15.00 2.34 -11.21
N SER A 839 -15.02 1.28 -12.02
CA SER A 839 -16.22 0.82 -12.74
C SER A 839 -17.25 0.16 -11.81
N LEU A 840 -18.48 -0.04 -12.29
CA LEU A 840 -19.50 -0.78 -11.54
C LEU A 840 -19.04 -2.20 -11.20
N ASP A 841 -18.30 -2.86 -12.09
CA ASP A 841 -17.71 -4.17 -11.86
C ASP A 841 -16.81 -4.17 -10.63
N GLU A 842 -15.91 -3.19 -10.55
CA GLU A 842 -14.95 -3.05 -9.46
C GLU A 842 -15.61 -2.66 -8.15
N GLN A 843 -16.69 -1.86 -8.20
CA GLN A 843 -17.52 -1.55 -7.03
C GLN A 843 -18.20 -2.81 -6.45
N LEU A 844 -18.73 -3.69 -7.31
CA LEU A 844 -19.38 -4.93 -6.87
C LEU A 844 -18.35 -5.92 -6.31
N VAL A 845 -17.20 -6.06 -6.97
CA VAL A 845 -16.12 -6.95 -6.51
C VAL A 845 -15.53 -6.45 -5.19
N LEU A 846 -15.25 -5.16 -5.06
CA LEU A 846 -14.78 -4.60 -3.80
C LEU A 846 -15.85 -4.72 -2.70
N GLY A 847 -17.13 -4.59 -3.05
CA GLY A 847 -18.25 -4.81 -2.15
C GLY A 847 -18.27 -6.24 -1.57
N LEU A 848 -18.01 -7.26 -2.40
CA LEU A 848 -17.83 -8.65 -1.93
C LEU A 848 -16.67 -8.78 -0.93
N VAL A 849 -15.51 -8.21 -1.28
CA VAL A 849 -14.30 -8.25 -0.43
C VAL A 849 -14.54 -7.55 0.91
N VAL A 850 -15.01 -6.31 0.89
CA VAL A 850 -15.27 -5.50 2.10
C VAL A 850 -16.30 -6.18 3.00
N THR A 851 -17.39 -6.68 2.44
CA THR A 851 -18.42 -7.36 3.21
C THR A 851 -17.88 -8.65 3.84
N ARG A 852 -17.11 -9.46 3.10
CA ARG A 852 -16.50 -10.68 3.65
C ARG A 852 -15.55 -10.38 4.82
N LEU A 853 -14.71 -9.36 4.68
CA LEU A 853 -13.68 -9.01 5.67
C LEU A 853 -14.24 -8.31 6.91
N PHE A 854 -15.27 -7.48 6.76
CA PHE A 854 -15.77 -6.58 7.82
C PHE A 854 -17.24 -6.80 8.21
N GLN A 855 -17.85 -7.93 7.84
CA GLN A 855 -19.20 -8.30 8.29
C GLN A 855 -19.32 -8.46 9.82
N SER A 856 -18.22 -8.78 10.52
CA SER A 856 -18.24 -8.94 11.98
C SER A 856 -18.64 -7.63 12.68
N VAL A 857 -19.52 -7.77 13.68
CA VAL A 857 -19.95 -6.65 14.54
C VAL A 857 -19.00 -6.52 15.73
N PHE A 858 -18.40 -7.64 16.15
CA PHE A 858 -17.51 -7.72 17.29
C PHE A 858 -16.15 -8.28 16.90
N TYR A 859 -15.10 -7.68 17.44
CA TYR A 859 -13.72 -8.10 17.20
C TYR A 859 -13.07 -8.44 18.55
N GLU A 860 -12.54 -9.65 18.70
CA GLU A 860 -11.80 -10.02 19.93
C GLU A 860 -10.50 -9.23 20.04
N ARG A 861 -9.84 -9.02 18.90
CA ARG A 861 -8.67 -8.16 18.72
C ARG A 861 -8.79 -7.51 17.35
N PHE A 862 -8.63 -6.19 17.30
CA PHE A 862 -8.64 -5.43 16.06
C PHE A 862 -7.28 -4.75 15.89
N ASP A 863 -6.60 -5.06 14.80
CA ASP A 863 -5.34 -4.44 14.42
C ASP A 863 -5.64 -3.40 13.32
N PRO A 864 -5.54 -2.09 13.59
CA PRO A 864 -5.84 -1.07 12.59
C PRO A 864 -4.81 -0.99 11.45
N ASP A 865 -3.66 -1.66 11.58
CA ASP A 865 -2.65 -1.74 10.51
C ASP A 865 -2.98 -2.81 9.47
N ILE A 866 -3.95 -3.69 9.77
CA ILE A 866 -4.30 -4.81 8.92
C ILE A 866 -5.10 -4.33 7.71
N LEU A 867 -4.73 -4.83 6.53
CA LEU A 867 -5.60 -4.77 5.36
C LEU A 867 -6.55 -5.95 5.43
N ILE A 868 -6.04 -7.18 5.62
CA ILE A 868 -6.88 -8.38 5.60
C ILE A 868 -7.11 -8.90 7.02
N PRO A 869 -8.18 -8.47 7.73
CA PRO A 869 -8.47 -9.00 9.05
C PRO A 869 -8.76 -10.50 8.97
N GLY A 870 -8.23 -11.30 9.89
CA GLY A 870 -8.53 -12.73 10.00
C GLY A 870 -7.38 -13.65 9.58
N GLY A 871 -7.74 -14.82 9.05
CA GLY A 871 -6.82 -15.90 8.75
C GLY A 871 -6.47 -16.03 7.25
N PRO A 872 -5.76 -17.10 6.87
CA PRO A 872 -5.31 -17.32 5.50
C PRO A 872 -6.44 -17.45 4.46
N GLU A 873 -7.61 -17.89 4.90
CA GLU A 873 -8.82 -17.94 4.05
C GLU A 873 -9.21 -16.55 3.53
N HIS A 874 -9.14 -15.52 4.37
CA HIS A 874 -9.44 -14.16 3.94
C HIS A 874 -8.40 -13.61 2.96
N ILE A 875 -7.13 -14.03 3.07
CA ILE A 875 -6.09 -13.70 2.08
C ILE A 875 -6.42 -14.36 0.74
N GLY A 876 -6.82 -15.63 0.79
CA GLY A 876 -7.34 -16.35 -0.37
C GLY A 876 -8.52 -15.65 -1.04
N TYR A 877 -9.49 -15.17 -0.24
CA TYR A 877 -10.70 -14.52 -0.75
C TYR A 877 -10.44 -13.12 -1.32
N ALA A 878 -9.67 -12.29 -0.60
CA ALA A 878 -9.54 -10.87 -0.91
C ALA A 878 -8.37 -10.53 -1.83
N VAL A 879 -7.34 -11.39 -1.91
CA VAL A 879 -6.11 -11.11 -2.65
C VAL A 879 -5.88 -12.13 -3.76
N VAL A 880 -5.74 -13.42 -3.40
CA VAL A 880 -5.37 -14.46 -4.38
C VAL A 880 -6.53 -14.77 -5.34
N GLY A 881 -7.76 -14.82 -4.82
CA GLY A 881 -8.97 -15.12 -5.58
C GLY A 881 -9.23 -14.16 -6.74
N PRO A 882 -9.29 -12.84 -6.51
CA PRO A 882 -9.45 -11.85 -7.57
C PRO A 882 -8.35 -11.92 -8.63
N VAL A 883 -7.10 -12.13 -8.21
CA VAL A 883 -5.95 -12.23 -9.11
C VAL A 883 -6.10 -13.46 -10.01
N VAL A 884 -6.31 -14.65 -9.44
CA VAL A 884 -6.41 -15.88 -10.24
C VAL A 884 -7.67 -15.91 -11.11
N LEU A 885 -8.81 -15.42 -10.60
CA LEU A 885 -10.06 -15.40 -11.37
C LEU A 885 -9.95 -14.49 -12.59
N SER A 886 -9.42 -13.27 -12.43
CA SER A 886 -9.29 -12.34 -13.56
C SER A 886 -8.34 -12.88 -14.64
N PHE A 887 -7.24 -13.53 -14.23
CA PHE A 887 -6.36 -14.24 -15.17
C PHE A 887 -7.09 -15.38 -15.90
N CYS A 888 -7.84 -16.23 -15.21
CA CYS A 888 -8.56 -17.35 -15.84
C CYS A 888 -9.67 -16.89 -16.79
N LEU A 889 -10.38 -15.79 -16.46
CA LEU A 889 -11.39 -15.19 -17.35
C LEU A 889 -10.74 -14.69 -18.65
N TRP A 890 -9.63 -13.94 -18.54
CA TRP A 890 -8.85 -13.52 -19.70
C TRP A 890 -8.32 -14.70 -20.50
N LEU A 891 -7.75 -15.71 -19.84
CA LEU A 891 -7.20 -16.91 -20.47
C LEU A 891 -8.24 -17.62 -21.33
N MET A 892 -9.48 -17.75 -20.84
CA MET A 892 -10.56 -18.39 -21.59
C MET A 892 -10.92 -17.63 -22.87
N GLU A 893 -10.99 -16.30 -22.81
CA GLU A 893 -11.31 -15.46 -23.97
C GLU A 893 -10.14 -15.45 -24.97
N GLN A 894 -8.92 -15.29 -24.47
CA GLN A 894 -7.73 -15.20 -25.29
C GLN A 894 -7.41 -16.54 -25.97
N ALA A 895 -7.49 -17.66 -25.25
CA ALA A 895 -7.22 -18.98 -25.82
C ALA A 895 -8.21 -19.37 -26.92
N LYS A 896 -9.48 -18.94 -26.81
CA LYS A 896 -10.47 -19.10 -27.89
C LYS A 896 -10.11 -18.24 -29.11
N THR A 897 -9.74 -16.99 -28.88
CA THR A 897 -9.34 -16.04 -29.93
C THR A 897 -8.13 -16.55 -30.71
N ASP A 898 -7.16 -17.15 -30.01
CA ASP A 898 -5.93 -17.68 -30.59
C ASP A 898 -6.10 -19.11 -31.17
N GLY A 899 -7.30 -19.70 -31.11
CA GLY A 899 -7.58 -21.01 -31.70
C GLY A 899 -6.86 -22.18 -31.01
N ILE A 900 -6.72 -22.12 -29.67
CA ILE A 900 -6.09 -23.19 -28.89
C ILE A 900 -7.06 -24.36 -28.69
N GLU A 901 -6.60 -25.58 -28.97
CA GLU A 901 -7.40 -26.80 -28.83
C GLU A 901 -7.35 -27.37 -27.42
N LYS A 902 -6.24 -27.21 -26.69
CA LYS A 902 -6.05 -27.74 -25.34
C LYS A 902 -5.03 -26.96 -24.52
N LEU A 903 -5.34 -26.71 -23.24
CA LEU A 903 -4.50 -26.00 -22.28
C LEU A 903 -3.81 -26.96 -21.31
N TYR A 904 -2.54 -26.72 -21.02
CA TYR A 904 -1.71 -27.54 -20.12
C TYR A 904 -1.12 -26.70 -19.00
N PHE A 905 -1.69 -26.82 -17.80
CA PHE A 905 -1.27 -26.06 -16.62
C PHE A 905 -0.02 -26.70 -16.00
N LEU A 906 1.08 -25.95 -15.90
CA LEU A 906 2.36 -26.47 -15.41
C LEU A 906 2.37 -26.65 -13.90
N ALA A 907 2.95 -27.75 -13.42
CA ALA A 907 3.26 -27.91 -12.01
C ALA A 907 4.38 -26.93 -11.57
N ARG A 908 4.34 -26.36 -10.36
CA ARG A 908 3.42 -26.67 -9.24
C ARG A 908 2.33 -25.61 -9.06
N GLU A 909 2.61 -24.39 -9.49
CA GLU A 909 1.78 -23.21 -9.32
C GLU A 909 0.50 -23.28 -10.18
N GLY A 910 0.58 -23.96 -11.33
CA GLY A 910 -0.56 -24.15 -12.23
C GLY A 910 -1.67 -25.05 -11.68
N GLN A 911 -1.47 -25.77 -10.55
CA GLN A 911 -2.54 -26.60 -9.99
C GLN A 911 -3.73 -25.74 -9.52
N LEU A 912 -3.46 -24.66 -8.77
CA LEU A 912 -4.52 -23.75 -8.34
C LEU A 912 -5.15 -23.04 -9.53
N LEU A 913 -4.34 -22.60 -10.50
CA LEU A 913 -4.84 -21.97 -11.73
C LEU A 913 -5.78 -22.92 -12.48
N LYS A 914 -5.44 -24.21 -12.60
CA LYS A 914 -6.30 -25.23 -13.22
C LYS A 914 -7.58 -25.45 -12.42
N GLU A 915 -7.49 -25.58 -11.10
CA GLU A 915 -8.67 -25.75 -10.23
C GLU A 915 -9.66 -24.59 -10.43
N VAL A 916 -9.15 -23.36 -10.50
CA VAL A 916 -9.97 -22.18 -10.78
C VAL A 916 -10.51 -22.21 -12.20
N TYR A 917 -9.67 -22.49 -13.21
CA TYR A 917 -10.10 -22.59 -14.60
C TYR A 917 -11.23 -23.62 -14.78
N ASP A 918 -11.09 -24.82 -14.22
CA ASP A 918 -12.10 -25.88 -14.31
C ASP A 918 -13.38 -25.52 -13.57
N ARG A 919 -13.28 -24.74 -12.48
CA ARG A 919 -14.45 -24.24 -11.78
C ARG A 919 -15.17 -23.19 -12.62
N VAL A 920 -14.44 -22.23 -13.16
CA VAL A 920 -14.96 -21.18 -14.06
C VAL A 920 -15.58 -21.81 -15.31
N ALA A 921 -14.99 -22.88 -15.84
CA ALA A 921 -15.47 -23.57 -17.03
C ALA A 921 -16.86 -24.20 -16.86
N ARG A 922 -17.32 -24.40 -15.61
CA ARG A 922 -18.71 -24.83 -15.33
C ARG A 922 -19.73 -23.71 -15.48
N HIS A 923 -19.27 -22.47 -15.62
CA HIS A 923 -20.11 -21.27 -15.71
C HIS A 923 -20.06 -20.62 -17.09
N VAL A 924 -19.18 -21.06 -17.98
CA VAL A 924 -18.96 -20.48 -19.30
C VAL A 924 -19.15 -21.57 -20.37
N GLU A 925 -19.82 -21.25 -21.46
CA GLU A 925 -20.02 -22.17 -22.59
C GLU A 925 -18.76 -22.26 -23.47
N ASP A 926 -18.62 -23.34 -24.24
CA ASP A 926 -17.55 -23.57 -25.22
C ASP A 926 -16.12 -23.43 -24.67
N THR A 927 -15.84 -23.95 -23.49
CA THR A 927 -14.52 -23.84 -22.84
C THR A 927 -13.49 -24.80 -23.44
N ILE A 928 -12.24 -24.34 -23.56
CA ILE A 928 -11.13 -25.17 -24.03
C ILE A 928 -10.76 -26.21 -22.96
N PRO A 929 -10.60 -27.50 -23.32
CA PRO A 929 -10.17 -28.53 -22.38
C PRO A 929 -8.83 -28.20 -21.69
N SER A 930 -8.71 -28.54 -20.41
CA SER A 930 -7.51 -28.31 -19.60
C SER A 930 -6.92 -29.63 -19.08
N GLU A 931 -5.59 -29.68 -18.91
CA GLU A 931 -4.87 -30.77 -18.23
C GLU A 931 -3.82 -30.22 -17.27
N TYR A 932 -3.50 -30.99 -16.24
CA TYR A 932 -2.41 -30.66 -15.33
C TYR A 932 -1.13 -31.36 -15.79
N LEU A 933 -0.18 -30.59 -16.29
CA LEU A 933 1.09 -31.08 -16.81
C LEU A 933 2.14 -31.09 -15.69
N VAL A 934 2.33 -32.28 -15.12
CA VAL A 934 3.27 -32.56 -14.02
C VAL A 934 4.67 -32.67 -14.59
N VAL A 935 5.30 -31.53 -14.85
CA VAL A 935 6.70 -31.44 -15.27
C VAL A 935 7.40 -30.39 -14.43
N SER A 936 8.69 -30.56 -14.21
CA SER A 936 9.55 -29.53 -13.61
C SER A 936 10.58 -29.07 -14.62
N ARG A 937 11.27 -27.96 -14.33
CA ARG A 937 12.42 -27.54 -15.15
C ARG A 937 13.43 -28.69 -15.32
N ARG A 938 13.74 -29.43 -14.25
CA ARG A 938 14.65 -30.60 -14.30
C ARG A 938 14.13 -31.69 -15.25
N THR A 939 12.86 -32.11 -15.13
CA THR A 939 12.35 -33.24 -15.92
C THR A 939 12.55 -32.99 -17.42
N VAL A 940 12.24 -31.78 -17.89
CA VAL A 940 12.36 -31.43 -19.31
C VAL A 940 13.80 -31.14 -19.71
N THR A 941 14.60 -30.47 -18.89
CA THR A 941 15.98 -30.11 -19.27
C THR A 941 16.87 -31.34 -19.38
N VAL A 942 16.78 -32.29 -18.43
CA VAL A 942 17.62 -33.51 -18.45
C VAL A 942 17.28 -34.38 -19.67
N ALA A 943 16.00 -34.63 -19.93
CA ALA A 943 15.56 -35.44 -21.07
C ALA A 943 15.94 -34.84 -22.43
N MET A 944 16.16 -33.53 -22.52
CA MET A 944 16.48 -32.84 -23.78
C MET A 944 17.96 -32.88 -24.19
N ILE A 945 18.87 -33.26 -23.28
CA ILE A 945 20.31 -33.16 -23.55
C ILE A 945 20.73 -34.13 -24.66
N GLU A 946 21.17 -33.58 -25.80
CA GLU A 946 21.68 -34.36 -26.94
C GLU A 946 23.12 -33.98 -27.31
N SER A 947 23.55 -32.78 -26.89
CA SER A 947 24.86 -32.23 -27.22
C SER A 947 25.54 -31.59 -26.01
N PHE A 948 26.86 -31.37 -26.11
CA PHE A 948 27.58 -30.65 -25.07
C PHE A 948 27.18 -29.17 -24.98
N ASP A 949 26.68 -28.58 -26.08
CA ASP A 949 26.12 -27.23 -26.07
C ASP A 949 24.86 -27.16 -25.19
N ASP A 950 24.01 -28.19 -25.20
CA ASP A 950 22.85 -28.27 -24.30
C ASP A 950 23.27 -28.28 -22.83
N ILE A 951 24.34 -29.01 -22.49
CA ILE A 951 24.91 -29.03 -21.14
C ILE A 951 25.33 -27.62 -20.72
N CYS A 952 26.05 -26.92 -21.60
CA CYS A 952 26.52 -25.56 -21.34
C CYS A 952 25.36 -24.56 -21.21
N ARG A 953 24.35 -24.68 -22.08
CA ARG A 953 23.16 -23.82 -22.06
C ARG A 953 22.38 -23.99 -20.77
N ILE A 954 22.12 -25.22 -20.33
CA ILE A 954 21.40 -25.50 -19.07
C ILE A 954 22.13 -24.90 -17.85
N ALA A 955 23.46 -24.90 -17.85
CA ALA A 955 24.23 -24.23 -16.80
C ALA A 955 24.01 -22.70 -16.82
N ARG A 956 23.92 -22.07 -18.00
CA ARG A 956 23.77 -20.61 -18.16
C ARG A 956 22.34 -20.08 -18.08
N ASP A 957 21.34 -20.93 -18.28
CA ASP A 957 19.94 -20.56 -18.55
C ASP A 957 19.27 -19.75 -17.42
N SER A 958 19.70 -19.98 -16.18
CA SER A 958 19.23 -19.23 -15.00
C SER A 958 20.34 -19.09 -13.97
N ASP A 959 20.27 -17.99 -13.21
CA ASP A 959 21.18 -17.75 -12.10
C ASP A 959 21.11 -18.92 -11.10
N TYR A 960 22.27 -19.29 -10.58
CA TYR A 960 22.41 -20.32 -9.55
C TYR A 960 23.12 -19.72 -8.33
N PHE A 961 22.40 -19.67 -7.23
CA PHE A 961 22.88 -19.14 -5.95
C PHE A 961 23.95 -20.08 -5.36
N PRO A 962 24.92 -19.53 -4.59
CA PRO A 962 26.01 -20.32 -4.03
C PRO A 962 25.54 -21.58 -3.31
N ASN A 963 25.88 -22.76 -3.86
CA ASN A 963 25.54 -24.06 -3.27
C ASN A 963 26.60 -25.13 -3.60
N GLU A 964 26.45 -26.36 -3.12
CA GLU A 964 27.40 -27.44 -3.35
C GLU A 964 27.39 -27.95 -4.80
N LEU A 965 28.56 -28.40 -5.29
CA LEU A 965 28.69 -28.96 -6.64
C LEU A 965 27.77 -30.16 -6.87
N LYS A 966 27.62 -31.06 -5.88
CA LYS A 966 26.74 -32.22 -5.99
C LYS A 966 25.27 -31.81 -6.13
N ALA A 967 24.84 -30.74 -5.47
CA ALA A 967 23.49 -30.20 -5.62
C ALA A 967 23.29 -29.63 -7.03
N PHE A 968 24.22 -28.80 -7.52
CA PHE A 968 24.15 -28.23 -8.87
C PHE A 968 24.04 -29.33 -9.94
N ILE A 969 24.93 -30.33 -9.89
CA ILE A 969 24.94 -31.43 -10.86
C ILE A 969 23.68 -32.30 -10.76
N GLY A 970 23.21 -32.59 -9.55
CA GLY A 970 21.99 -33.36 -9.32
C GLY A 970 20.73 -32.66 -9.84
N TYR A 971 20.53 -31.37 -9.53
CA TYR A 971 19.33 -30.64 -9.91
C TYR A 971 19.30 -30.19 -11.38
N ARG A 972 20.46 -29.93 -12.00
CA ARG A 972 20.53 -29.49 -13.41
C ARG A 972 20.64 -30.64 -14.40
N TYR A 973 21.33 -31.72 -14.04
CA TYR A 973 21.66 -32.81 -14.96
C TYR A 973 21.19 -34.19 -14.53
N GLY A 974 20.64 -34.34 -13.32
CA GLY A 974 20.13 -35.61 -12.83
C GLY A 974 21.21 -36.64 -12.50
N VAL A 975 22.47 -36.21 -12.38
CA VAL A 975 23.60 -37.09 -12.04
C VAL A 975 23.87 -37.00 -10.53
N THR A 976 23.73 -38.13 -9.84
CA THR A 976 24.11 -38.23 -8.42
C THR A 976 25.62 -38.32 -8.30
N LEU A 977 26.21 -37.43 -7.51
CA LEU A 977 27.62 -37.48 -7.11
C LEU A 977 27.70 -37.80 -5.62
N ASP A 978 28.51 -38.78 -5.25
CA ASP A 978 28.86 -39.01 -3.85
C ASP A 978 30.12 -38.20 -3.44
N ASP A 979 30.48 -38.27 -2.15
CA ASP A 979 31.64 -37.52 -1.65
C ASP A 979 32.96 -38.03 -2.25
N ASP A 980 33.02 -39.27 -2.74
CA ASP A 980 34.22 -39.85 -3.36
C ASP A 980 34.36 -39.40 -4.82
N ASP A 981 33.25 -39.26 -5.56
CA ASP A 981 33.22 -38.60 -6.88
C ASP A 981 33.76 -37.17 -6.80
N VAL A 982 33.33 -36.38 -5.79
CA VAL A 982 33.81 -35.00 -5.60
C VAL A 982 35.29 -34.96 -5.23
N LYS A 983 35.77 -35.88 -4.38
CA LYS A 983 37.19 -36.01 -4.06
C LYS A 983 38.03 -36.38 -5.29
N GLU A 984 37.50 -37.23 -6.19
CA GLU A 984 38.17 -37.58 -7.43
C GLU A 984 38.29 -36.38 -8.38
N LEU A 985 37.22 -35.60 -8.54
CA LEU A 985 37.25 -34.34 -9.30
C LEU A 985 38.30 -33.36 -8.73
N CYS A 986 38.43 -33.29 -7.40
CA CYS A 986 39.46 -32.49 -6.74
C CYS A 986 40.87 -33.03 -6.98
N ARG A 987 41.06 -34.37 -6.92
CA ARG A 987 42.35 -35.03 -7.17
C ARG A 987 42.85 -34.83 -8.59
N LYS A 988 41.94 -34.83 -9.57
CA LYS A 988 42.23 -34.52 -10.98
C LYS A 988 42.48 -33.03 -11.23
N GLY A 989 42.37 -32.16 -10.22
CA GLY A 989 42.52 -30.72 -10.35
C GLY A 989 41.37 -30.04 -11.11
N LEU A 990 40.24 -30.72 -11.29
CA LEU A 990 39.07 -30.22 -12.02
C LEU A 990 38.13 -29.39 -11.12
N TRP A 991 38.17 -29.63 -9.81
CA TRP A 991 37.42 -28.86 -8.81
C TRP A 991 38.25 -28.59 -7.54
N GLN A 992 37.77 -27.71 -6.67
CA GLN A 992 38.43 -27.38 -5.40
C GLN A 992 37.54 -27.77 -4.22
N THR A 993 38.12 -28.40 -3.21
CA THR A 993 37.40 -28.83 -2.01
C THR A 993 36.79 -27.63 -1.28
N GLY A 994 35.51 -27.72 -0.93
CA GLY A 994 34.78 -26.64 -0.23
C GLY A 994 34.36 -25.46 -1.10
N LYS A 995 34.71 -25.44 -2.40
CA LYS A 995 34.25 -24.41 -3.33
C LYS A 995 32.77 -24.63 -3.69
N SER A 996 31.96 -23.60 -3.51
CA SER A 996 30.56 -23.56 -3.96
C SER A 996 30.47 -23.28 -5.47
N VAL A 997 29.35 -23.71 -6.05
CA VAL A 997 28.93 -23.34 -7.40
C VAL A 997 28.05 -22.11 -7.32
N GLU A 998 28.38 -21.08 -8.09
CA GLU A 998 27.54 -19.91 -8.33
C GLU A 998 27.59 -19.62 -9.83
N VAL A 999 26.44 -19.38 -10.45
CA VAL A 999 26.36 -19.05 -11.88
C VAL A 999 25.58 -17.76 -12.06
N ARG A 1000 26.21 -16.81 -12.74
CA ARG A 1000 25.61 -15.54 -13.20
C ARG A 1000 25.98 -15.32 -14.67
N GLY A 1001 25.55 -16.23 -15.53
CA GLY A 1001 25.91 -16.27 -16.95
C GLY A 1001 27.30 -16.86 -17.26
N ASP A 1002 28.30 -16.72 -16.39
CA ASP A 1002 29.61 -17.38 -16.55
C ASP A 1002 29.64 -18.80 -15.96
N ILE A 1003 30.08 -19.75 -16.78
CA ILE A 1003 30.23 -21.17 -16.43
C ILE A 1003 31.67 -21.67 -16.63
N SER A 1004 32.62 -20.79 -16.93
CA SER A 1004 34.01 -21.15 -17.28
C SER A 1004 34.66 -22.02 -16.20
N HIS A 1005 34.38 -21.71 -14.93
CA HIS A 1005 34.86 -22.47 -13.79
C HIS A 1005 34.25 -23.89 -13.67
N LEU A 1006 33.10 -24.15 -14.30
CA LEU A 1006 32.44 -25.46 -14.35
C LEU A 1006 32.84 -26.28 -15.58
N MET A 1007 33.36 -25.64 -16.63
CA MET A 1007 33.68 -26.31 -17.91
C MET A 1007 34.56 -27.56 -17.77
N PRO A 1008 35.63 -27.60 -16.94
CA PRO A 1008 36.42 -28.81 -16.75
C PRO A 1008 35.60 -29.96 -16.14
N VAL A 1009 34.74 -29.65 -15.17
CA VAL A 1009 33.86 -30.62 -14.51
C VAL A 1009 32.78 -31.12 -15.47
N LEU A 1010 32.12 -30.22 -16.21
CA LEU A 1010 31.08 -30.58 -17.16
C LEU A 1010 31.62 -31.47 -18.31
N LYS A 1011 32.86 -31.23 -18.76
CA LYS A 1011 33.52 -32.08 -19.77
C LYS A 1011 33.79 -33.49 -19.23
N GLU A 1012 34.30 -33.60 -18.00
CA GLU A 1012 34.55 -34.90 -17.35
C GLU A 1012 33.25 -35.68 -17.12
N LEU A 1013 32.17 -34.99 -16.75
CA LEU A 1013 30.88 -35.61 -16.48
C LEU A 1013 30.00 -35.78 -17.72
N ALA A 1014 30.42 -35.31 -18.90
CA ALA A 1014 29.58 -35.26 -20.10
C ALA A 1014 28.98 -36.63 -20.47
N GLU A 1015 29.78 -37.70 -20.47
CA GLU A 1015 29.28 -39.04 -20.77
C GLU A 1015 28.29 -39.57 -19.72
N LYS A 1016 28.50 -39.27 -18.42
CA LYS A 1016 27.54 -39.60 -17.36
C LYS A 1016 26.23 -38.83 -17.57
N ILE A 1017 26.30 -37.55 -17.91
CA ILE A 1017 25.14 -36.70 -18.20
C ILE A 1017 24.37 -37.21 -19.42
N PHE A 1018 25.05 -37.54 -20.52
CA PHE A 1018 24.41 -38.10 -21.72
C PHE A 1018 23.76 -39.46 -21.43
N ALA A 1019 24.40 -40.31 -20.63
CA ALA A 1019 23.81 -41.59 -20.22
C ALA A 1019 22.54 -41.39 -19.39
N GLY A 1020 22.54 -40.46 -18.43
CA GLY A 1020 21.36 -40.10 -17.64
C GLY A 1020 20.22 -39.56 -18.51
N SER A 1021 20.53 -38.65 -19.44
CA SER A 1021 19.55 -38.11 -20.39
C SER A 1021 18.89 -39.19 -21.25
N ARG A 1022 19.70 -40.13 -21.80
CA ARG A 1022 19.18 -41.26 -22.59
C ARG A 1022 18.27 -42.18 -21.77
N ALA A 1023 18.51 -42.31 -20.47
CA ALA A 1023 17.69 -43.13 -19.58
C ALA A 1023 16.36 -42.45 -19.23
N GLU A 1024 16.35 -41.14 -18.96
CA GLU A 1024 15.13 -40.42 -18.54
C GLU A 1024 14.20 -40.03 -19.72
N ARG A 1025 14.74 -39.89 -20.94
CA ARG A 1025 13.97 -39.44 -22.11
C ARG A 1025 12.77 -40.33 -22.46
N PRO A 1026 12.86 -41.68 -22.54
CA PRO A 1026 11.72 -42.52 -22.87
C PRO A 1026 10.55 -42.38 -21.89
N GLY A 1027 10.84 -42.26 -20.59
CA GLY A 1027 9.83 -42.07 -19.55
C GLY A 1027 9.09 -40.75 -19.70
N LEU A 1028 9.81 -39.62 -19.89
CA LEU A 1028 9.16 -38.33 -20.14
C LEU A 1028 8.32 -38.36 -21.42
N THR A 1029 8.84 -38.91 -22.52
CA THR A 1029 8.09 -39.00 -23.77
C THR A 1029 6.82 -39.84 -23.62
N ALA A 1030 6.89 -40.97 -22.91
CA ALA A 1030 5.72 -41.78 -22.60
C ALA A 1030 4.68 -41.01 -21.77
N TYR A 1031 5.12 -40.21 -20.79
CA TYR A 1031 4.24 -39.33 -20.01
C TYR A 1031 3.55 -38.27 -20.89
N LEU A 1032 4.30 -37.53 -21.70
CA LEU A 1032 3.76 -36.48 -22.57
C LEU A 1032 2.77 -37.03 -23.60
N ASN A 1033 3.01 -38.25 -24.11
CA ASN A 1033 2.05 -38.94 -24.97
C ASN A 1033 0.81 -39.38 -24.18
N SER A 1034 0.97 -39.91 -22.96
CA SER A 1034 -0.15 -40.38 -22.13
C SER A 1034 -1.15 -39.29 -21.75
N ILE A 1035 -0.68 -38.04 -21.60
CA ILE A 1035 -1.53 -36.86 -21.32
C ILE A 1035 -2.07 -36.20 -22.60
N GLY A 1036 -1.79 -36.80 -23.76
CA GLY A 1036 -2.25 -36.35 -25.07
C GLY A 1036 -1.58 -35.07 -25.56
N LEU A 1037 -0.49 -34.60 -24.93
CA LEU A 1037 0.19 -33.37 -25.37
C LEU A 1037 0.67 -33.49 -26.81
N ASN A 1038 1.05 -34.69 -27.25
CA ASN A 1038 1.51 -34.92 -28.62
C ASN A 1038 0.35 -35.01 -29.65
N ASP A 1039 -0.85 -35.37 -29.21
CA ASP A 1039 -2.01 -35.66 -30.06
C ASP A 1039 -2.75 -34.40 -30.55
N VAL A 1040 -2.50 -33.26 -29.90
CA VAL A 1040 -3.15 -31.97 -30.17
C VAL A 1040 -2.34 -31.14 -31.15
N THR A 1041 -3.00 -30.48 -32.10
CA THR A 1041 -2.34 -29.64 -33.12
C THR A 1041 -1.95 -28.28 -32.56
N SER A 1042 -2.86 -27.67 -31.80
CA SER A 1042 -2.68 -26.34 -31.19
C SER A 1042 -2.77 -26.43 -29.66
N ALA A 1043 -1.62 -26.53 -29.00
CA ALA A 1043 -1.52 -26.65 -27.55
C ALA A 1043 -0.82 -25.43 -26.93
N ALA A 1044 -1.29 -25.00 -25.75
CA ALA A 1044 -0.62 -23.97 -24.98
C ALA A 1044 -0.38 -24.42 -23.54
N VAL A 1045 0.79 -24.06 -22.99
CA VAL A 1045 1.06 -24.21 -21.55
C VAL A 1045 0.58 -22.99 -20.79
N VAL A 1046 0.20 -23.18 -19.53
CA VAL A 1046 -0.28 -22.13 -18.63
C VAL A 1046 0.55 -22.15 -17.35
N ASP A 1047 1.08 -21.00 -16.95
CA ASP A 1047 1.96 -20.87 -15.78
C ASP A 1047 1.93 -19.44 -15.19
N VAL A 1048 2.61 -19.20 -14.07
CA VAL A 1048 2.75 -17.86 -13.48
C VAL A 1048 3.68 -16.99 -14.33
N GLY A 1049 4.86 -17.51 -14.70
CA GLY A 1049 5.87 -16.78 -15.44
C GLY A 1049 7.28 -17.41 -15.34
N TYR A 1050 8.33 -16.85 -15.93
CA TYR A 1050 8.34 -15.59 -16.71
C TYR A 1050 9.06 -15.72 -18.05
N SER A 1051 10.04 -16.61 -18.19
CA SER A 1051 10.86 -16.70 -19.40
C SER A 1051 10.31 -17.65 -20.45
N GLY A 1052 9.37 -18.53 -20.12
CA GLY A 1052 8.85 -19.56 -21.03
C GLY A 1052 9.81 -20.73 -21.25
N THR A 1053 10.72 -21.00 -20.30
CA THR A 1053 11.75 -22.04 -20.47
C THR A 1053 11.15 -23.42 -20.75
N ILE A 1054 10.20 -23.88 -19.93
CA ILE A 1054 9.56 -25.20 -20.10
C ILE A 1054 8.83 -25.26 -21.45
N GLN A 1055 8.14 -24.19 -21.86
CA GLN A 1055 7.48 -24.08 -23.17
C GLN A 1055 8.47 -24.30 -24.32
N GLY A 1056 9.60 -23.59 -24.31
CA GLY A 1056 10.66 -23.75 -25.32
C GLY A 1056 11.25 -25.15 -25.34
N MET A 1057 11.46 -25.74 -24.15
CA MET A 1057 12.00 -27.10 -24.05
C MET A 1057 11.04 -28.15 -24.60
N LEU A 1058 9.74 -28.04 -24.28
CA LEU A 1058 8.70 -28.92 -24.81
C LEU A 1058 8.56 -28.77 -26.33
N SER A 1059 8.59 -27.54 -26.85
CA SER A 1059 8.52 -27.29 -28.29
C SER A 1059 9.65 -27.97 -29.06
N ARG A 1060 10.88 -27.91 -28.53
CA ARG A 1060 12.03 -28.58 -29.13
C ARG A 1060 11.99 -30.10 -28.96
N LEU A 1061 11.60 -30.61 -27.78
CA LEU A 1061 11.54 -32.06 -27.52
C LEU A 1061 10.50 -32.75 -28.42
N LEU A 1062 9.32 -32.14 -28.56
CA LEU A 1062 8.22 -32.67 -29.39
C LEU A 1062 8.33 -32.28 -30.87
N LYS A 1063 9.26 -31.37 -31.21
CA LYS A 1063 9.45 -30.82 -32.56
C LYS A 1063 8.16 -30.22 -33.14
N LYS A 1064 7.39 -29.53 -32.30
CA LYS A 1064 6.14 -28.87 -32.67
C LYS A 1064 5.94 -27.57 -31.88
N PRO A 1065 5.17 -26.60 -32.39
CA PRO A 1065 4.91 -25.36 -31.66
C PRO A 1065 4.08 -25.64 -30.41
N ILE A 1066 4.55 -25.18 -29.25
CA ILE A 1066 3.77 -25.11 -28.01
C ILE A 1066 3.67 -23.65 -27.61
N HIS A 1067 2.47 -23.11 -27.56
CA HIS A 1067 2.21 -21.73 -27.16
C HIS A 1067 2.20 -21.58 -25.64
N GLY A 1068 2.14 -20.35 -25.13
CA GLY A 1068 2.22 -20.09 -23.69
C GLY A 1068 1.36 -18.92 -23.24
N TYR A 1069 0.61 -19.12 -22.16
CA TYR A 1069 -0.08 -18.08 -21.43
C TYR A 1069 0.48 -18.00 -20.01
N TYR A 1070 0.74 -16.79 -19.58
CA TYR A 1070 1.38 -16.52 -18.31
C TYR A 1070 0.63 -15.41 -17.58
N MET A 1071 0.67 -15.40 -16.26
CA MET A 1071 0.25 -14.20 -15.53
C MET A 1071 1.14 -13.02 -15.93
N LEU A 1072 2.44 -13.27 -16.11
CA LEU A 1072 3.46 -12.29 -16.44
C LEU A 1072 4.57 -12.91 -17.30
N THR A 1073 5.13 -12.17 -18.26
CA THR A 1073 6.31 -12.62 -19.02
C THR A 1073 7.46 -11.62 -18.96
N SER A 1074 8.69 -12.14 -18.94
CA SER A 1074 9.93 -11.38 -19.02
C SER A 1074 10.37 -11.17 -20.47
N ALA A 1075 11.23 -10.18 -20.74
CA ALA A 1075 11.77 -9.94 -22.07
C ALA A 1075 12.49 -11.16 -22.69
N LYS A 1076 13.01 -12.09 -21.87
CA LYS A 1076 13.64 -13.35 -22.32
C LYS A 1076 12.67 -14.27 -23.09
N SER A 1077 11.36 -14.14 -22.87
CA SER A 1077 10.37 -14.96 -23.61
C SER A 1077 10.40 -14.69 -25.11
N ARG A 1078 10.81 -13.49 -25.56
CA ARG A 1078 10.92 -13.13 -26.99
C ARG A 1078 11.85 -14.06 -27.75
N GLU A 1079 13.00 -14.41 -27.16
CA GLU A 1079 13.97 -15.28 -27.80
C GLU A 1079 13.40 -16.70 -28.00
N ILE A 1080 12.67 -17.19 -27.00
CA ILE A 1080 12.01 -18.51 -27.08
C ILE A 1080 10.91 -18.49 -28.14
N CYS A 1081 10.08 -17.44 -28.15
CA CYS A 1081 9.02 -17.22 -29.12
C CYS A 1081 9.55 -17.22 -30.56
N GLN A 1082 10.58 -16.42 -30.83
CA GLN A 1082 11.19 -16.30 -32.16
C GLN A 1082 11.86 -17.61 -32.60
N ARG A 1083 12.53 -18.31 -31.68
CA ARG A 1083 13.26 -19.55 -32.00
C ARG A 1083 12.32 -20.70 -32.38
N HIS A 1084 11.12 -20.75 -31.79
CA HIS A 1084 10.19 -21.87 -31.96
C HIS A 1084 8.93 -21.52 -32.76
N ASP A 1085 8.81 -20.29 -33.25
CA ASP A 1085 7.62 -19.77 -33.93
C ASP A 1085 6.34 -19.94 -33.09
N VAL A 1086 6.41 -19.46 -31.85
CA VAL A 1086 5.34 -19.55 -30.84
C VAL A 1086 5.15 -18.21 -30.14
N PHE A 1087 4.01 -17.99 -29.48
CA PHE A 1087 3.81 -16.85 -28.61
C PHE A 1087 3.90 -17.22 -27.13
N ALA A 1088 4.21 -16.22 -26.31
CA ALA A 1088 4.15 -16.25 -24.85
C ALA A 1088 3.49 -14.94 -24.39
N GLN A 1089 2.23 -15.01 -23.97
CA GLN A 1089 1.43 -13.84 -23.62
C GLN A 1089 1.30 -13.72 -22.09
N GLY A 1090 1.54 -12.52 -21.56
CA GLY A 1090 1.37 -12.21 -20.14
C GLY A 1090 0.16 -11.29 -19.91
N TYR A 1091 -0.74 -11.67 -19.01
CA TYR A 1091 -1.96 -10.90 -18.72
C TYR A 1091 -1.69 -9.58 -17.99
N TYR A 1092 -1.01 -9.64 -16.84
CA TYR A 1092 -0.68 -8.47 -16.03
C TYR A 1092 0.57 -7.72 -16.52
N GLY A 1093 1.20 -8.23 -17.57
CA GLY A 1093 2.40 -7.66 -18.14
C GLY A 1093 3.11 -8.62 -19.07
N SER A 1094 3.44 -8.14 -20.26
CA SER A 1094 4.11 -8.92 -21.30
C SER A 1094 5.50 -8.38 -21.58
N GLN A 1095 6.47 -9.30 -21.72
CA GLN A 1095 7.86 -9.02 -22.11
C GLN A 1095 8.57 -7.97 -21.25
N LEU A 1096 8.28 -7.98 -19.95
CA LEU A 1096 8.76 -7.03 -18.96
C LEU A 1096 10.28 -7.09 -18.80
N ILE A 1097 10.91 -5.93 -18.62
CA ILE A 1097 12.35 -5.78 -18.47
C ILE A 1097 12.67 -5.78 -16.96
N VAL A 1098 13.70 -6.54 -16.57
CA VAL A 1098 14.17 -6.58 -15.19
C VAL A 1098 14.72 -5.21 -14.81
N GLY A 1099 14.22 -4.64 -13.71
CA GLY A 1099 14.63 -3.32 -13.21
C GLY A 1099 13.70 -2.16 -13.57
N ASP A 1100 12.65 -2.39 -14.35
CA ASP A 1100 11.57 -1.42 -14.53
C ASP A 1100 10.69 -1.39 -13.27
N PHE A 1101 10.57 -0.23 -12.61
CA PHE A 1101 9.79 -0.06 -11.39
C PHE A 1101 8.34 0.38 -11.66
N ASN A 1102 8.00 0.79 -12.88
CA ASN A 1102 6.67 1.23 -13.29
C ASN A 1102 5.72 0.07 -13.70
N VAL A 1103 6.12 -1.17 -13.43
CA VAL A 1103 5.38 -2.40 -13.77
C VAL A 1103 4.46 -2.89 -12.65
N SER A 1104 3.59 -3.84 -12.96
CA SER A 1104 2.64 -4.45 -12.02
C SER A 1104 3.27 -4.85 -10.67
N PRO A 1105 2.58 -4.63 -9.52
CA PRO A 1105 3.01 -5.15 -8.23
C PRO A 1105 3.24 -6.67 -8.23
N LEU A 1106 2.48 -7.41 -9.06
CA LEU A 1106 2.63 -8.85 -9.24
C LEU A 1106 4.02 -9.24 -9.80
N TRP A 1107 4.63 -8.38 -10.62
CA TRP A 1107 5.99 -8.57 -11.12
C TRP A 1107 7.04 -8.21 -10.07
N ARG A 1108 6.86 -7.06 -9.40
CA ARG A 1108 7.79 -6.60 -8.35
C ARG A 1108 7.86 -7.57 -7.16
N ARG A 1109 6.76 -8.29 -6.91
CA ARG A 1109 6.58 -9.25 -5.82
C ARG A 1109 6.26 -10.65 -6.35
N SER A 1110 6.96 -11.03 -7.41
CA SER A 1110 6.84 -12.32 -8.10
C SER A 1110 7.04 -13.51 -7.19
N PHE A 1111 7.96 -13.41 -6.22
CA PHE A 1111 8.23 -14.48 -5.26
C PHE A 1111 7.03 -14.72 -4.33
N GLU A 1112 6.41 -13.64 -3.83
CA GLU A 1112 5.21 -13.73 -3.01
C GLU A 1112 4.04 -14.32 -3.81
N LEU A 1113 3.89 -13.92 -5.08
CA LEU A 1113 2.90 -14.48 -5.99
C LEU A 1113 3.07 -16.00 -6.16
N GLU A 1114 4.27 -16.47 -6.51
CA GLU A 1114 4.58 -17.91 -6.64
C GLU A 1114 4.32 -18.67 -5.34
N THR A 1115 4.63 -18.06 -4.20
CA THR A 1115 4.42 -18.66 -2.89
C THR A 1115 2.93 -18.87 -2.60
N PHE A 1116 2.07 -17.92 -2.96
CA PHE A 1116 0.62 -18.07 -2.79
C PHE A 1116 0.00 -19.13 -3.71
N LEU A 1117 0.55 -19.31 -4.91
CA LEU A 1117 -0.01 -20.19 -5.94
C LEU A 1117 0.50 -21.64 -5.90
N SER A 1118 1.64 -21.89 -5.26
CA SER A 1118 2.28 -23.20 -5.25
C SER A 1118 1.40 -24.33 -4.66
N SER A 1119 1.61 -25.56 -5.14
CA SER A 1119 0.90 -26.76 -4.67
C SER A 1119 1.60 -27.46 -3.51
N ASN A 1120 0.88 -28.40 -2.88
CA ASN A 1120 1.42 -29.31 -1.88
C ASN A 1120 2.10 -30.55 -2.47
N ASP A 1121 2.10 -30.69 -3.80
CA ASP A 1121 2.64 -31.88 -4.46
C ASP A 1121 4.17 -31.89 -4.39
N PRO A 1122 4.81 -33.04 -4.11
CA PRO A 1122 6.27 -33.10 -4.15
C PRO A 1122 6.77 -32.90 -5.58
N GLN A 1123 7.90 -32.19 -5.73
CA GLN A 1123 8.46 -31.88 -7.04
C GLN A 1123 8.81 -33.16 -7.81
N VAL A 1124 8.31 -33.28 -9.04
CA VAL A 1124 8.70 -34.38 -9.93
C VAL A 1124 10.14 -34.18 -10.41
N ILE A 1125 10.95 -35.21 -10.24
CA ILE A 1125 12.36 -35.25 -10.62
C ILE A 1125 12.48 -35.80 -12.04
N CYS A 1126 11.96 -37.00 -12.28
CA CYS A 1126 11.96 -37.69 -13.58
C CYS A 1126 10.80 -38.68 -13.71
N TYR A 1127 10.65 -39.24 -14.91
CA TYR A 1127 9.74 -40.34 -15.20
C TYR A 1127 10.55 -41.56 -15.62
N ASP A 1128 10.25 -42.70 -15.02
CA ASP A 1128 10.85 -43.99 -15.38
C ASP A 1128 9.83 -44.84 -16.14
N LEU A 1129 10.31 -45.53 -17.17
CA LEU A 1129 9.51 -46.46 -17.96
C LEU A 1129 9.97 -47.88 -17.61
N CYS A 1130 9.21 -48.52 -16.74
CA CYS A 1130 9.50 -49.87 -16.27
C CYS A 1130 9.50 -50.88 -17.45
N ASN A 1131 10.21 -52.00 -17.28
CA ASN A 1131 10.32 -53.05 -18.30
C ASN A 1131 8.97 -53.69 -18.68
N ASP A 1132 7.93 -53.53 -17.87
CA ASP A 1132 6.55 -53.97 -18.11
C ASP A 1132 5.70 -52.92 -18.87
N GLY A 1133 6.30 -51.79 -19.24
CA GLY A 1133 5.64 -50.66 -19.91
C GLY A 1133 4.90 -49.71 -18.96
N GLN A 1134 4.97 -49.91 -17.64
CA GLN A 1134 4.35 -48.99 -16.68
C GLN A 1134 5.19 -47.72 -16.51
N LEU A 1135 4.52 -46.58 -16.57
CA LEU A 1135 5.11 -45.27 -16.32
C LEU A 1135 5.08 -44.97 -14.82
N LYS A 1136 6.24 -44.61 -14.24
CA LYS A 1136 6.36 -44.24 -12.83
C LYS A 1136 6.98 -42.85 -12.69
N ALA A 1137 6.27 -41.93 -12.05
CA ALA A 1137 6.83 -40.63 -11.65
C ALA A 1137 7.74 -40.81 -10.42
N ILE A 1138 8.93 -40.23 -10.47
CA ILE A 1138 9.86 -40.17 -9.34
C ILE A 1138 9.82 -38.75 -8.79
N HIS A 1139 9.46 -38.63 -7.52
CA HIS A 1139 9.33 -37.35 -6.82
C HIS A 1139 10.48 -37.15 -5.84
N GLN A 1140 10.77 -35.89 -5.56
CA GLN A 1140 11.62 -35.50 -4.45
C GLN A 1140 10.92 -35.81 -3.12
N GLU A 1141 11.66 -36.32 -2.15
CA GLU A 1141 11.15 -36.47 -0.79
C GLU A 1141 10.81 -35.08 -0.23
N PRO A 1142 9.57 -34.85 0.24
CA PRO A 1142 9.14 -33.53 0.71
C PRO A 1142 9.89 -33.15 1.99
N PHE A 1143 10.34 -31.90 2.08
CA PHE A 1143 10.99 -31.39 3.29
C PHE A 1143 9.95 -31.14 4.41
N LEU A 1144 10.39 -31.19 5.67
CA LEU A 1144 9.52 -30.95 6.84
C LEU A 1144 8.85 -29.56 6.77
N GLU A 1145 9.56 -28.58 6.22
CA GLU A 1145 9.09 -27.22 6.03
C GLU A 1145 7.94 -27.10 5.03
N GLU A 1146 7.98 -27.87 3.93
CA GLU A 1146 6.88 -27.90 2.95
C GLU A 1146 5.63 -28.55 3.55
N GLN A 1147 5.81 -29.58 4.38
CA GLN A 1147 4.70 -30.22 5.10
C GLN A 1147 4.03 -29.24 6.08
N GLY A 1148 4.79 -28.32 6.68
CA GLY A 1148 4.27 -27.27 7.56
C GLY A 1148 3.40 -26.22 6.87
N SER A 1149 3.46 -26.11 5.54
CA SER A 1149 2.66 -25.14 4.75
C SER A 1149 1.25 -25.66 4.38
N LEU A 1150 0.96 -26.95 4.61
CA LEU A 1150 -0.23 -27.63 4.09
C LEU A 1150 -1.54 -26.93 4.48
N ASP A 1151 -1.77 -26.78 5.78
CA ASP A 1151 -3.00 -26.18 6.31
C ASP A 1151 -3.16 -24.74 5.85
N LEU A 1152 -2.05 -24.00 5.77
CA LEU A 1152 -2.01 -22.60 5.35
C LEU A 1152 -2.45 -22.46 3.89
N ARG A 1153 -1.87 -23.26 2.98
CA ARG A 1153 -2.23 -23.30 1.56
C ARG A 1153 -3.68 -23.74 1.35
N ASN A 1154 -4.14 -24.77 2.08
CA ASN A 1154 -5.51 -25.25 1.97
C ASN A 1154 -6.52 -24.17 2.36
N ASN A 1155 -6.26 -23.42 3.44
CA ASN A 1155 -7.12 -22.30 3.83
C ASN A 1155 -7.13 -21.18 2.78
N ILE A 1156 -5.98 -20.83 2.19
CA ILE A 1156 -5.92 -19.87 1.06
C ILE A 1156 -6.79 -20.35 -0.11
N ARG A 1157 -6.71 -21.64 -0.48
CA ARG A 1157 -7.51 -22.22 -1.57
C ARG A 1157 -9.01 -22.25 -1.28
N LEU A 1158 -9.40 -22.46 -0.02
CA LEU A 1158 -10.79 -22.32 0.42
C LEU A 1158 -11.28 -20.88 0.22
N GLY A 1159 -10.45 -19.90 0.59
CA GLY A 1159 -10.74 -18.49 0.34
C GLY A 1159 -10.94 -18.15 -1.14
N VAL A 1160 -10.01 -18.60 -1.99
CA VAL A 1160 -10.10 -18.45 -3.46
C VAL A 1160 -11.40 -19.07 -3.97
N SER A 1161 -11.72 -20.27 -3.51
CA SER A 1161 -12.94 -20.99 -3.86
C SER A 1161 -14.21 -20.22 -3.52
N SER A 1162 -14.29 -19.69 -2.30
CA SER A 1162 -15.44 -18.91 -1.84
C SER A 1162 -15.61 -17.60 -2.60
N PHE A 1163 -14.50 -16.92 -2.95
CA PHE A 1163 -14.57 -15.70 -3.75
C PHE A 1163 -15.17 -15.97 -5.14
N ILE A 1164 -14.74 -17.05 -5.79
CA ILE A 1164 -15.23 -17.41 -7.13
C ILE A 1164 -16.72 -17.76 -7.09
N ASP A 1165 -17.17 -18.53 -6.10
CA ASP A 1165 -18.59 -18.85 -5.94
C ASP A 1165 -19.44 -17.59 -5.75
N ASP A 1166 -18.99 -16.68 -4.89
CA ASP A 1166 -19.69 -15.43 -4.64
C ASP A 1166 -19.71 -14.54 -5.89
N PHE A 1167 -18.59 -14.43 -6.62
CA PHE A 1167 -18.51 -13.69 -7.88
C PHE A 1167 -19.53 -14.21 -8.91
N PHE A 1168 -19.58 -15.52 -9.14
CA PHE A 1168 -20.55 -16.10 -10.09
C PHE A 1168 -21.99 -16.08 -9.57
N ALA A 1169 -22.20 -16.04 -8.25
CA ALA A 1169 -23.52 -15.81 -7.69
C ALA A 1169 -24.03 -14.40 -8.00
N ILE A 1170 -23.17 -13.38 -7.91
CA ILE A 1170 -23.50 -12.02 -8.35
C ILE A 1170 -23.72 -12.00 -9.87
N GLN A 1171 -22.80 -12.56 -10.65
CA GLN A 1171 -22.89 -12.54 -12.10
C GLN A 1171 -24.21 -13.18 -12.57
N ARG A 1172 -24.53 -14.39 -12.10
CA ARG A 1172 -25.73 -15.12 -12.55
C ARG A 1172 -27.05 -14.48 -12.12
N ASN A 1173 -27.14 -14.03 -10.87
CA ASN A 1173 -28.42 -13.63 -10.28
C ASN A 1173 -28.65 -12.11 -10.34
N ILE A 1174 -27.60 -11.31 -10.42
CA ILE A 1174 -27.63 -9.87 -10.10
C ILE A 1174 -27.08 -9.02 -11.24
N TYR A 1175 -25.99 -9.42 -11.89
CA TYR A 1175 -25.43 -8.66 -13.00
C TYR A 1175 -24.68 -9.56 -14.00
N PRO A 1176 -25.38 -10.12 -15.02
CA PRO A 1176 -24.82 -11.07 -15.98
C PRO A 1176 -23.58 -10.57 -16.71
N ASP A 1177 -23.49 -9.26 -16.94
CA ASP A 1177 -22.38 -8.62 -17.63
C ASP A 1177 -21.19 -8.32 -16.72
N LEU A 1178 -21.22 -8.74 -15.44
CA LEU A 1178 -20.14 -8.52 -14.48
C LEU A 1178 -18.82 -9.05 -15.03
N LYS A 1179 -17.83 -8.15 -15.12
CA LYS A 1179 -16.44 -8.51 -15.46
C LYS A 1179 -15.53 -8.34 -14.26
N LEU A 1180 -14.28 -8.76 -14.40
CA LEU A 1180 -13.23 -8.54 -13.41
C LEU A 1180 -11.96 -8.03 -14.11
N PRO A 1181 -11.83 -6.70 -14.31
CA PRO A 1181 -10.62 -6.12 -14.89
C PRO A 1181 -9.41 -6.31 -13.96
N SER A 1182 -8.19 -6.20 -14.50
CA SER A 1182 -6.94 -6.49 -13.78
C SER A 1182 -6.63 -5.49 -12.65
N HIS A 1183 -7.10 -4.26 -12.77
CA HIS A 1183 -6.63 -3.14 -11.95
C HIS A 1183 -6.94 -3.31 -10.45
N LEU A 1184 -8.19 -3.62 -10.08
CA LEU A 1184 -8.55 -3.87 -8.69
C LEU A 1184 -7.79 -5.06 -8.07
N PRO A 1185 -7.69 -6.25 -8.72
CA PRO A 1185 -6.81 -7.33 -8.27
C PRO A 1185 -5.35 -6.91 -8.05
N GLU A 1186 -4.75 -6.15 -8.97
CA GLU A 1186 -3.38 -5.66 -8.85
C GLU A 1186 -3.21 -4.71 -7.66
N MET A 1187 -4.18 -3.82 -7.45
CA MET A 1187 -4.18 -2.88 -6.33
C MET A 1187 -4.29 -3.59 -4.99
N LEU A 1188 -5.23 -4.55 -4.86
CA LEU A 1188 -5.39 -5.33 -3.63
C LEU A 1188 -4.16 -6.17 -3.32
N PHE A 1189 -3.55 -6.79 -4.34
CA PHE A 1189 -2.30 -7.53 -4.19
C PHE A 1189 -1.13 -6.62 -3.79
N GLY A 1190 -0.97 -5.47 -4.45
CA GLY A 1190 0.09 -4.50 -4.16
C GLY A 1190 -0.03 -3.93 -2.75
N GLU A 1191 -1.21 -3.42 -2.37
CA GLU A 1191 -1.45 -2.89 -1.03
C GLU A 1191 -1.28 -3.95 0.06
N PHE A 1192 -1.59 -5.22 -0.22
CA PHE A 1192 -1.30 -6.32 0.70
C PHE A 1192 0.20 -6.55 0.83
N VAL A 1193 0.88 -6.95 -0.26
CA VAL A 1193 2.25 -7.49 -0.21
C VAL A 1193 3.30 -6.41 0.06
N GLU A 1194 3.17 -5.22 -0.53
CA GLU A 1194 4.19 -4.17 -0.38
C GLU A 1194 4.12 -3.48 0.98
N ARG A 1195 2.99 -3.60 1.71
CA ARG A 1195 2.74 -2.92 2.98
C ARG A 1195 2.19 -3.83 4.08
N MET A 1196 2.52 -5.12 4.05
CA MET A 1196 2.05 -6.08 5.06
C MET A 1196 2.39 -5.63 6.49
N SER A 1197 1.37 -5.69 7.35
CA SER A 1197 1.51 -5.52 8.79
C SER A 1197 2.29 -6.68 9.41
N ILE A 1198 2.76 -6.51 10.64
CA ILE A 1198 3.46 -7.58 11.38
C ILE A 1198 2.52 -8.80 11.58
N SER A 1199 1.23 -8.55 11.82
CA SER A 1199 0.24 -9.61 11.99
C SER A 1199 0.04 -10.38 10.68
N GLU A 1200 -0.07 -9.69 9.53
CA GLU A 1200 -0.26 -10.33 8.22
C GLU A 1200 0.94 -11.18 7.82
N ARG A 1201 2.16 -10.68 8.03
CA ARG A 1201 3.38 -11.47 7.83
C ARG A 1201 3.39 -12.70 8.71
N GLY A 1202 2.98 -12.55 9.98
CA GLY A 1202 2.80 -13.67 10.91
C GLY A 1202 1.89 -14.75 10.33
N THR A 1203 0.76 -14.37 9.73
CA THR A 1203 -0.22 -15.28 9.13
C THR A 1203 0.36 -16.10 7.97
N ILE A 1204 1.26 -15.52 7.16
CA ILE A 1204 1.80 -16.19 5.96
C ILE A 1204 3.24 -16.71 6.11
N SER A 1205 3.91 -16.43 7.23
CA SER A 1205 5.30 -16.81 7.50
C SER A 1205 5.57 -18.33 7.47
N GLY A 1206 4.52 -19.13 7.58
CA GLY A 1206 4.57 -20.58 7.44
C GLY A 1206 4.64 -21.10 6.00
N LEU A 1207 4.45 -20.24 4.99
CA LEU A 1207 4.57 -20.62 3.58
C LEU A 1207 6.03 -20.77 3.18
N ALA A 1208 6.33 -21.90 2.53
CA ALA A 1208 7.64 -22.24 1.99
C ALA A 1208 7.55 -22.57 0.50
N LEU A 1209 8.57 -22.19 -0.26
CA LEU A 1209 8.73 -22.47 -1.69
C LEU A 1209 10.01 -23.29 -1.92
N ASP A 1210 9.95 -24.29 -2.80
CA ASP A 1210 11.13 -25.02 -3.27
C ASP A 1210 11.82 -24.23 -4.40
N ASP A 1211 13.06 -23.81 -4.17
CA ASP A 1211 13.91 -23.15 -5.16
C ASP A 1211 15.31 -23.84 -5.25
N HIS A 1212 15.35 -25.17 -5.14
CA HIS A 1212 16.58 -25.96 -5.26
C HIS A 1212 17.19 -25.88 -6.66
N TYR A 1213 16.37 -25.76 -7.71
CA TYR A 1213 16.85 -25.64 -9.09
C TYR A 1213 17.72 -24.39 -9.30
N CYS A 1214 17.43 -23.30 -8.58
CA CYS A 1214 18.24 -22.08 -8.57
C CYS A 1214 19.28 -22.07 -7.43
N GLY A 1215 19.40 -23.14 -6.64
CA GLY A 1215 20.42 -23.26 -5.59
C GLY A 1215 20.08 -22.59 -4.26
N ARG A 1216 18.86 -22.06 -4.07
CA ARG A 1216 18.44 -21.43 -2.80
C ARG A 1216 17.91 -22.42 -1.76
N GLY A 1217 17.52 -23.62 -2.18
CA GLY A 1217 16.88 -24.61 -1.31
C GLY A 1217 15.44 -24.23 -0.99
N ILE A 1218 14.99 -24.50 0.24
CA ILE A 1218 13.66 -24.07 0.71
C ILE A 1218 13.72 -22.61 1.17
N VAL A 1219 12.94 -21.75 0.53
CA VAL A 1219 12.83 -20.33 0.85
C VAL A 1219 11.51 -20.07 1.57
N ARG A 1220 11.56 -19.34 2.69
CA ARG A 1220 10.37 -18.88 3.40
C ARG A 1220 10.13 -17.40 3.11
N LEU A 1221 8.87 -16.98 3.14
CA LEU A 1221 8.53 -15.57 3.23
C LEU A 1221 9.13 -15.03 4.54
N VAL A 1222 10.18 -14.21 4.42
CA VAL A 1222 10.93 -13.68 5.57
C VAL A 1222 10.02 -12.76 6.38
N SER A 1223 9.98 -12.99 7.70
CA SER A 1223 9.21 -12.22 8.69
C SER A 1223 9.59 -10.74 8.79
#